data_AF-A0A9J6AEQ4-F1
#
_entry.id   AF-A0A9J6AEQ4-F1
#
_cell.length_a   1.000
_cell.length_b   1.000
_cell.length_c   1.000
_cell.angle_alpha   90.00
_cell.angle_beta   90.00
_cell.angle_gamma   90.00
#
_symmetry.space_group_name_H-M   'P 1'
#
loop_
_entity.id
_entity.type
_entity.pdbx_description
1 polymer ?
#
loop_
_entity_poly.entity_id
_entity_poly.type
_entity_poly.pdbx_seq_one_letter_code
_entity_poly.pdbx_strand_id
1 'polypeptide(L)'
;MAEKWEELSGKNNWDGLLNPLDIDLRKYIIQYGELAQATYDTFISERASKYAGAGTYSMENLFTKVGFDPNKYRVTKYFYATSSIPLPDAFITKSLSREAWSKESNFMGYIAVATDEGKVSLGRRDILIAWRGTQQKLEFINDLQFLLVPAPKFLVMEVCFLCFNLWCIMASIMLKISPIYSIFRGEHNCDWTSLATLNAVDITFNGINKTSEGKEFPVTAFPFASPKVGDLQLKAAAFDKIKSLRILKIHNLLDIFPKYPPIGYFNVRQELMIDTTKSPYVRPPGEPFSWHLLEPHLHGVAGTQGLAGFKLEVNRDISLVNKQWDVLKDEYCIPGLWWVEKNKGMVQQEDGSWLLLDHDETDHSKIRKKSNKILHKKGKERSGMAEKWEELSGKNNWEGLLHPLDIDLRKYIIQYGELAQATYDTFITERASKYAGASRYSMENLFTKVGLDPNKYRVTKYFYATASIPLPDAFIVKSFSREAWSKESNFMGYIAVATDDGKASLGRRDIVINWRGTLQKMEWVNDLQFLLVPAPKIFGDGGLLPLFKPLVHHGFYNVYTSASSRSQFNLTSARDQVIEEVKRLVEEYKNEEVSITVTGHSLGASLATLNAVDIAFNGINKTSEGKEFPVTAFPFASPKVGDLQFKAAFDKLKSLRVLKIHNLLDIVPKYPPIGYFDVGKELMIDTARSPYVKPPGDPASWHLLEPYLHGVAGTQGLGLLAGFKLEVNRDISLVNKQWDVLKDEYCIPGFWWVEKNKGMVQQEDGSWLMLDRDEYDF
;
A
#
# COMPACT_ATOMS: atom_id res chain seq x y z
N MET A 1 8.83 36.84 -10.51
CA MET A 1 8.82 36.75 -9.02
C MET A 1 9.79 37.73 -8.37
N ALA A 2 11.08 37.69 -8.70
CA ALA A 2 12.11 38.54 -8.07
C ALA A 2 11.79 40.05 -8.04
N GLU A 3 11.16 40.60 -9.07
CA GLU A 3 10.86 42.05 -9.13
C GLU A 3 9.58 42.44 -8.36
N LYS A 4 8.60 41.53 -8.26
CA LYS A 4 7.30 41.78 -7.63
C LYS A 4 7.18 41.21 -6.22
N TRP A 5 8.25 40.67 -5.65
CA TRP A 5 8.16 39.85 -4.45
C TRP A 5 7.46 40.57 -3.31
N GLU A 6 7.70 41.87 -3.09
CA GLU A 6 7.08 42.63 -2.01
C GLU A 6 5.55 42.67 -2.12
N GLU A 7 5.03 42.84 -3.34
CA GLU A 7 3.59 42.84 -3.65
C GLU A 7 2.99 41.45 -3.47
N LEU A 8 3.62 40.42 -4.04
CA LEU A 8 3.23 39.01 -3.90
C LEU A 8 3.24 38.56 -2.43
N SER A 9 4.07 39.20 -1.62
CA SER A 9 4.18 38.98 -0.18
C SER A 9 3.21 39.83 0.64
N GLY A 10 2.29 40.54 0.02
CA GLY A 10 1.21 41.27 0.68
C GLY A 10 1.55 42.69 1.11
N LYS A 11 2.50 43.40 0.48
CA LYS A 11 2.87 44.78 0.87
C LYS A 11 1.69 45.73 0.90
N ASN A 12 0.76 45.52 -0.02
CA ASN A 12 -0.49 46.25 -0.12
C ASN A 12 -1.70 45.34 0.17
N ASN A 13 -1.55 44.37 1.08
CA ASN A 13 -2.61 43.40 1.43
C ASN A 13 -3.22 42.65 0.22
N TRP A 14 -2.41 42.42 -0.82
CA TRP A 14 -2.85 41.78 -2.07
C TRP A 14 -4.03 42.48 -2.76
N ASP A 15 -4.21 43.78 -2.51
CA ASP A 15 -5.26 44.58 -3.15
C ASP A 15 -5.13 44.52 -4.67
N GLY A 16 -6.24 44.25 -5.36
CA GLY A 16 -6.28 44.02 -6.80
C GLY A 16 -5.66 42.70 -7.31
N LEU A 17 -5.09 41.84 -6.45
CA LEU A 17 -4.43 40.58 -6.86
C LEU A 17 -5.27 39.32 -6.60
N LEU A 18 -6.37 39.41 -5.85
CA LEU A 18 -7.14 38.23 -5.41
C LEU A 18 -8.39 37.93 -6.26
N ASN A 19 -8.94 38.92 -6.97
CA ASN A 19 -10.12 38.73 -7.81
C ASN A 19 -10.11 39.69 -9.03
N PRO A 20 -9.76 39.19 -10.24
CA PRO A 20 -9.28 37.83 -10.52
C PRO A 20 -7.93 37.54 -9.84
N LEU A 21 -7.66 36.27 -9.54
CA LEU A 21 -6.40 35.87 -8.89
C LEU A 21 -5.23 36.03 -9.86
N ASP A 22 -4.31 36.95 -9.55
CA ASP A 22 -3.11 37.25 -10.31
C ASP A 22 -2.25 35.99 -10.54
N ILE A 23 -1.67 35.87 -11.73
CA ILE A 23 -0.94 34.66 -12.14
C ILE A 23 0.38 34.48 -11.39
N ASP A 24 1.08 35.57 -11.06
CA ASP A 24 2.31 35.50 -10.28
C ASP A 24 1.98 35.16 -8.83
N LEU A 25 0.92 35.75 -8.26
CA LEU A 25 0.44 35.41 -6.91
C LEU A 25 -0.03 33.96 -6.82
N ARG A 26 -0.71 33.44 -7.85
CA ARG A 26 -1.12 32.03 -7.92
C ARG A 26 0.07 31.09 -7.80
N LYS A 27 1.09 31.29 -8.63
CA LYS A 27 2.33 30.50 -8.58
C LYS A 27 3.04 30.64 -7.24
N TYR A 28 3.01 31.84 -6.66
CA TYR A 28 3.63 32.14 -5.38
C TYR A 28 2.97 31.39 -4.21
N ILE A 29 1.62 31.41 -4.13
CA ILE A 29 0.86 30.66 -3.12
C ILE A 29 1.12 29.16 -3.27
N ILE A 30 1.12 28.64 -4.49
CA ILE A 30 1.37 27.22 -4.75
C ILE A 30 2.76 26.80 -4.31
N GLN A 31 3.80 27.58 -4.63
CA GLN A 31 5.17 27.29 -4.21
C GLN A 31 5.30 27.14 -2.68
N TYR A 32 4.71 28.04 -1.90
CA TYR A 32 4.75 27.93 -0.43
C TYR A 32 3.88 26.79 0.10
N GLY A 33 2.75 26.53 -0.56
CA GLY A 33 1.91 25.37 -0.26
C GLY A 33 2.62 24.04 -0.51
N GLU A 34 3.39 23.92 -1.59
CA GLU A 34 4.20 22.73 -1.88
C GLU A 34 5.31 22.51 -0.84
N LEU A 35 5.96 23.59 -0.41
CA LEU A 35 6.94 23.53 0.68
C LEU A 35 6.28 23.11 2.00
N ALA A 36 5.03 23.50 2.24
CA ALA A 36 4.23 22.98 3.35
C ALA A 36 3.90 21.48 3.17
N GLN A 37 3.54 21.06 1.96
CA GLN A 37 3.25 19.67 1.62
C GLN A 37 4.42 18.74 1.95
N ALA A 38 5.66 19.20 1.77
CA ALA A 38 6.87 18.46 2.15
C ALA A 38 6.86 17.96 3.60
N THR A 39 6.25 18.71 4.52
CA THR A 39 6.15 18.31 5.93
C THR A 39 5.28 17.07 6.13
N TYR A 40 4.28 16.88 5.28
CA TYR A 40 3.44 15.70 5.30
C TYR A 40 4.11 14.54 4.58
N ASP A 41 4.72 14.82 3.43
CA ASP A 41 5.36 13.79 2.59
C ASP A 41 6.52 13.10 3.32
N THR A 42 7.14 13.77 4.29
CA THR A 42 8.18 13.19 5.17
C THR A 42 7.66 12.66 6.51
N PHE A 43 6.39 12.79 6.88
CA PHE A 43 5.94 12.45 8.24
C PHE A 43 5.57 10.97 8.37
N ILE A 44 6.09 10.29 9.40
CA ILE A 44 5.80 8.87 9.67
C ILE A 44 4.53 8.77 10.52
N SER A 45 3.39 8.48 9.88
CA SER A 45 2.11 8.25 10.54
C SER A 45 1.85 6.78 10.90
N GLU A 46 2.66 5.84 10.40
CA GLU A 46 2.55 4.41 10.66
C GLU A 46 2.92 4.09 12.12
N ARG A 47 1.93 3.77 12.95
CA ARG A 47 2.09 3.56 14.40
C ARG A 47 2.89 2.30 14.74
N ALA A 48 2.91 1.32 13.83
CA ALA A 48 3.77 0.16 13.95
C ALA A 48 5.26 0.54 13.95
N SER A 49 5.63 1.68 13.34
CA SER A 49 7.00 2.17 13.35
C SER A 49 7.44 2.58 14.74
N LYS A 50 8.66 2.19 15.12
CA LYS A 50 9.34 2.77 16.30
C LYS A 50 9.63 4.27 16.11
N TYR A 51 9.67 4.76 14.86
CA TYR A 51 9.85 6.16 14.50
C TYR A 51 8.52 6.87 14.20
N ALA A 52 7.37 6.27 14.52
CA ALA A 52 6.06 6.92 14.37
C ALA A 52 6.07 8.29 15.06
N GLY A 53 5.66 9.33 14.34
CA GLY A 53 5.74 10.71 14.80
C GLY A 53 7.02 11.46 14.41
N ALA A 54 8.03 10.80 13.83
CA ALA A 54 9.25 11.45 13.31
C ALA A 54 9.11 11.88 11.83
N GLY A 55 10.18 12.47 11.30
CA GLY A 55 10.34 12.68 9.85
C GLY A 55 11.17 11.55 9.24
N THR A 56 10.70 10.94 8.15
CA THR A 56 11.36 9.88 7.39
C THR A 56 12.74 10.29 6.89
N TYR A 57 12.86 11.47 6.27
CA TYR A 57 14.09 11.87 5.58
C TYR A 57 14.96 12.78 6.44
N SER A 58 16.27 12.60 6.29
CA SER A 58 17.28 13.52 6.84
C SER A 58 17.15 14.93 6.26
N MET A 59 17.59 15.96 7.00
CA MET A 59 17.50 17.36 6.55
C MET A 59 18.19 17.60 5.21
N GLU A 60 19.32 16.93 4.97
CA GLU A 60 20.08 17.06 3.72
C GLU A 60 19.34 16.47 2.52
N ASN A 61 18.56 15.41 2.74
CA ASN A 61 17.88 14.68 1.68
C ASN A 61 16.41 15.03 1.51
N LEU A 62 15.79 15.79 2.45
CA LEU A 62 14.35 16.07 2.45
C LEU A 62 13.86 16.51 1.07
N PHE A 63 14.39 17.62 0.55
CA PHE A 63 13.90 18.19 -0.71
C PHE A 63 14.13 17.26 -1.89
N THR A 64 15.30 16.63 -2.00
CA THR A 64 15.57 15.65 -3.05
C THR A 64 14.61 14.46 -2.99
N LYS A 65 14.26 13.97 -1.80
CA LYS A 65 13.39 12.80 -1.61
C LYS A 65 11.92 13.11 -1.84
N VAL A 66 11.46 14.32 -1.50
CA VAL A 66 10.09 14.75 -1.73
C VAL A 66 9.86 15.42 -3.10
N GLY A 67 10.89 15.42 -3.97
CA GLY A 67 10.76 15.89 -5.37
C GLY A 67 10.90 17.40 -5.56
N PHE A 68 11.56 18.10 -4.62
CA PHE A 68 11.93 19.52 -4.74
C PHE A 68 13.38 19.71 -5.14
N ASP A 69 13.64 20.82 -5.84
CA ASP A 69 14.98 21.24 -6.21
C ASP A 69 15.81 21.66 -4.97
N PRO A 70 16.80 20.84 -4.55
CA PRO A 70 17.61 21.13 -3.36
C PRO A 70 18.53 22.33 -3.57
N ASN A 71 18.71 22.81 -4.82
CA ASN A 71 19.53 23.97 -5.10
C ASN A 71 18.81 25.27 -4.82
N LYS A 72 17.50 25.30 -4.56
CA LYS A 72 16.76 26.54 -4.27
C LYS A 72 16.62 26.84 -2.80
N TYR A 73 16.42 25.82 -1.97
CA TYR A 73 16.33 25.95 -0.52
C TYR A 73 17.18 24.88 0.15
N ARG A 74 17.78 25.25 1.28
CA ARG A 74 18.48 24.30 2.15
C ARG A 74 17.76 24.21 3.48
N VAL A 75 17.37 23.01 3.89
CA VAL A 75 16.85 22.76 5.23
C VAL A 75 17.97 22.96 6.23
N THR A 76 17.71 23.75 7.26
CA THR A 76 18.69 24.09 8.30
C THR A 76 18.36 23.46 9.64
N LYS A 77 17.08 23.13 9.87
CA LYS A 77 16.62 22.59 11.14
C LYS A 77 15.27 21.91 11.03
N TYR A 78 15.09 20.79 11.73
CA TYR A 78 13.80 20.25 12.12
C TYR A 78 13.39 20.76 13.49
N PHE A 79 12.10 20.97 13.69
CA PHE A 79 11.55 21.29 15.00
C PHE A 79 10.43 20.32 15.38
N TYR A 80 10.28 20.14 16.68
CA TYR A 80 9.45 19.11 17.29
C TYR A 80 8.57 19.76 18.35
N ALA A 81 7.39 19.20 18.57
CA ALA A 81 6.45 19.66 19.58
C ALA A 81 5.99 18.49 20.46
N THR A 82 5.64 18.80 21.70
CA THR A 82 4.94 17.92 22.62
C THR A 82 3.72 18.65 23.19
N SER A 83 2.89 17.97 23.98
CA SER A 83 1.71 18.54 24.62
C SER A 83 1.67 18.12 26.08
N SER A 84 1.44 19.08 26.97
CA SER A 84 1.23 18.82 28.39
C SER A 84 -0.17 18.25 28.71
N ILE A 85 -1.08 18.29 27.74
CA ILE A 85 -2.40 17.64 27.82
C ILE A 85 -2.50 16.47 26.84
N PRO A 86 -3.28 15.43 27.15
CA PRO A 86 -3.58 14.38 26.19
C PRO A 86 -4.27 14.96 24.94
N LEU A 87 -3.65 14.77 23.78
CA LEU A 87 -4.24 15.10 22.47
C LEU A 87 -4.55 13.81 21.69
N PRO A 88 -5.55 13.85 20.78
CA PRO A 88 -5.77 12.77 19.82
C PRO A 88 -4.52 12.42 18.99
N ASP A 89 -4.41 11.16 18.56
CA ASP A 89 -3.28 10.65 17.77
C ASP A 89 -3.09 11.39 16.43
N ALA A 90 -4.15 12.06 15.94
CA ALA A 90 -4.10 12.93 14.76
C ALA A 90 -3.17 14.15 14.93
N PHE A 91 -2.91 14.57 16.17
CA PHE A 91 -2.03 15.70 16.50
C PHE A 91 -0.62 15.23 16.88
N ILE A 92 -0.56 14.28 17.81
CA ILE A 92 0.67 13.69 18.33
C ILE A 92 0.55 12.17 18.19
N THR A 93 0.98 11.65 17.04
CA THR A 93 1.02 10.22 16.73
C THR A 93 2.00 9.50 17.64
N LYS A 94 1.53 8.44 18.30
CA LYS A 94 2.33 7.62 19.21
C LYS A 94 2.65 6.26 18.60
N SER A 95 3.92 5.88 18.69
CA SER A 95 4.39 4.53 18.34
C SER A 95 3.80 3.49 19.28
N LEU A 96 3.47 2.33 18.72
CA LEU A 96 3.10 1.12 19.48
C LEU A 96 4.33 0.41 20.06
N SER A 97 5.53 0.74 19.57
CA SER A 97 6.77 0.12 20.00
C SER A 97 7.22 0.60 21.37
N ARG A 98 7.73 -0.32 22.19
CA ARG A 98 8.43 0.04 23.44
C ARG A 98 9.76 0.73 23.20
N GLU A 99 10.33 0.54 22.00
CA GLU A 99 11.56 1.20 21.54
C GLU A 99 11.25 2.49 20.77
N ALA A 100 10.09 3.11 21.01
CA ALA A 100 9.69 4.37 20.38
C ALA A 100 10.81 5.43 20.49
N TRP A 101 11.10 6.09 19.37
CA TRP A 101 12.09 7.17 19.30
C TRP A 101 11.76 8.32 20.25
N SER A 102 10.47 8.58 20.45
CA SER A 102 9.92 9.52 21.42
C SER A 102 8.57 9.04 21.92
N LYS A 103 8.30 9.28 23.20
CA LYS A 103 7.00 8.97 23.84
C LYS A 103 6.01 10.12 23.78
N GLU A 104 6.51 11.33 23.58
CA GLU A 104 5.75 12.56 23.82
C GLU A 104 5.93 13.60 22.71
N SER A 105 6.97 13.48 21.88
CA SER A 105 7.32 14.50 20.87
C SER A 105 7.10 14.00 19.45
N ASN A 106 6.60 14.88 18.59
CA ASN A 106 6.48 14.65 17.16
C ASN A 106 7.25 15.69 16.36
N PHE A 107 7.74 15.28 15.18
CA PHE A 107 8.15 16.19 14.12
C PHE A 107 6.99 17.12 13.79
N MET A 108 7.25 18.41 13.82
CA MET A 108 6.23 19.45 13.60
C MET A 108 6.55 20.34 12.40
N GLY A 109 7.73 20.19 11.79
CA GLY A 109 8.10 20.94 10.61
C GLY A 109 9.59 21.25 10.54
N TYR A 110 9.93 22.15 9.63
CA TYR A 110 11.32 22.50 9.35
C TYR A 110 11.51 23.99 9.05
N ILE A 111 12.76 24.43 9.19
CA ILE A 111 13.23 25.74 8.79
C ILE A 111 14.19 25.57 7.62
N ALA A 112 13.92 26.25 6.52
CA ALA A 112 14.79 26.27 5.35
C ALA A 112 15.17 27.70 4.97
N VAL A 113 16.31 27.86 4.31
CA VAL A 113 16.78 29.15 3.82
C VAL A 113 17.07 29.03 2.34
N ALA A 114 16.63 30.02 1.56
CA ALA A 114 16.95 30.10 0.15
C ALA A 114 18.47 30.08 -0.04
N THR A 115 18.97 29.25 -0.95
CA THR A 115 20.38 29.23 -1.38
C THR A 115 20.70 30.48 -2.21
N ASP A 116 21.94 30.62 -2.68
CA ASP A 116 22.30 31.76 -3.54
C ASP A 116 21.51 31.78 -4.84
N GLU A 117 21.27 30.61 -5.43
CA GLU A 117 20.40 30.46 -6.59
C GLU A 117 18.94 30.77 -6.26
N GLY A 118 18.43 30.24 -5.13
CA GLY A 118 17.11 30.57 -4.62
C GLY A 118 16.93 32.08 -4.42
N LYS A 119 17.94 32.76 -3.87
CA LYS A 119 17.95 34.21 -3.66
C LYS A 119 17.79 34.97 -4.97
N VAL A 120 18.48 34.56 -6.04
CA VAL A 120 18.36 35.19 -7.36
C VAL A 120 16.93 35.03 -7.90
N SER A 121 16.38 33.82 -7.85
CA SER A 121 15.01 33.56 -8.37
C SER A 121 13.91 34.29 -7.59
N LEU A 122 14.07 34.43 -6.27
CA LEU A 122 13.10 35.06 -5.37
C LEU A 122 13.29 36.57 -5.20
N GLY A 123 14.41 37.12 -5.69
CA GLY A 123 14.81 38.52 -5.51
C GLY A 123 15.28 38.87 -4.08
N ARG A 124 15.36 37.88 -3.19
CA ARG A 124 15.67 38.07 -1.76
C ARG A 124 16.12 36.78 -1.10
N ARG A 125 16.79 36.89 0.05
CA ARG A 125 17.10 35.73 0.90
C ARG A 125 15.87 35.39 1.74
N ASP A 126 15.20 34.32 1.36
CA ASP A 126 13.98 33.84 2.00
C ASP A 126 14.31 32.89 3.16
N ILE A 127 13.73 33.12 4.34
CA ILE A 127 13.67 32.13 5.42
C ILE A 127 12.27 31.54 5.42
N LEU A 128 12.18 30.25 5.11
CA LEU A 128 10.96 29.47 5.18
C LEU A 128 10.83 28.81 6.56
N ILE A 129 9.66 28.94 7.17
CA ILE A 129 9.25 28.09 8.30
C ILE A 129 7.99 27.34 7.84
N ALA A 130 8.10 26.03 7.68
CA ALA A 130 7.00 25.17 7.27
C ALA A 130 6.55 24.31 8.45
N TRP A 131 5.27 24.40 8.80
CA TRP A 131 4.67 23.60 9.87
C TRP A 131 3.82 22.48 9.28
N ARG A 132 3.88 21.33 9.94
CA ARG A 132 3.11 20.13 9.63
C ARG A 132 1.70 20.26 10.20
N GLY A 133 0.69 19.95 9.39
CA GLY A 133 -0.68 19.77 9.87
C GLY A 133 -0.97 18.37 10.41
N THR A 134 -2.26 18.03 10.50
CA THR A 134 -2.72 16.67 10.83
C THR A 134 -2.88 15.85 9.55
N GLN A 135 -2.61 14.53 9.62
CA GLN A 135 -2.77 13.59 8.50
C GLN A 135 -3.96 12.64 8.67
N GLN A 136 -4.54 12.55 9.86
CA GLN A 136 -5.57 11.58 10.17
C GLN A 136 -6.95 12.24 10.20
N LYS A 137 -7.97 11.47 9.83
CA LYS A 137 -9.37 11.90 9.92
C LYS A 137 -9.68 12.23 11.38
N LEU A 138 -10.07 13.48 11.66
CA LEU A 138 -10.61 13.82 12.97
C LEU A 138 -12.07 13.38 13.04
N GLU A 139 -12.31 12.20 13.63
CA GLU A 139 -13.67 11.70 13.87
C GLU A 139 -14.40 12.47 15.00
N PHE A 140 -13.67 13.26 15.80
CA PHE A 140 -14.15 13.82 17.07
C PHE A 140 -14.02 15.35 17.19
N ILE A 141 -14.11 16.12 16.10
CA ILE A 141 -14.04 17.61 16.16
C ILE A 141 -15.06 18.19 17.14
N ASN A 142 -16.24 17.57 17.24
CA ASN A 142 -17.29 18.02 18.15
C ASN A 142 -16.96 17.79 19.63
N ASP A 143 -15.98 16.94 19.95
CA ASP A 143 -15.56 16.63 21.32
C ASP A 143 -14.31 17.42 21.75
N LEU A 144 -13.68 18.18 20.84
CA LEU A 144 -12.59 19.10 21.17
C LEU A 144 -13.15 20.34 21.90
N GLN A 145 -12.78 20.50 23.17
CA GLN A 145 -13.06 21.73 23.92
C GLN A 145 -12.08 22.83 23.50
N PHE A 146 -12.55 23.77 22.66
CA PHE A 146 -11.76 24.92 22.21
C PHE A 146 -11.80 26.08 23.24
N LEU A 147 -11.22 25.86 24.41
CA LEU A 147 -11.12 26.89 25.45
C LEU A 147 -10.09 27.96 25.05
N LEU A 148 -10.40 29.21 25.38
CA LEU A 148 -9.46 30.32 25.30
C LEU A 148 -8.62 30.35 26.59
N VAL A 149 -7.29 30.33 26.46
CA VAL A 149 -6.36 30.48 27.58
C VAL A 149 -5.62 31.81 27.53
N PRO A 150 -5.31 32.41 28.70
CA PRO A 150 -4.53 33.64 28.77
C PRO A 150 -3.07 33.42 28.38
N ALA A 151 -2.66 34.01 27.25
CA ALA A 151 -1.27 34.39 27.01
C ALA A 151 -1.00 35.75 27.69
N PRO A 152 0.27 36.15 27.93
CA PRO A 152 0.60 37.33 28.75
C PRO A 152 -0.07 38.66 28.36
N LYS A 153 -0.63 38.78 27.15
CA LYS A 153 -1.29 40.00 26.64
C LYS A 153 -2.61 39.78 25.86
N PHE A 154 -3.07 38.54 25.64
CA PHE A 154 -4.27 38.22 24.85
C PHE A 154 -4.73 36.76 25.08
N LEU A 155 -5.96 36.42 24.68
CA LEU A 155 -6.46 35.04 24.74
C LEU A 155 -6.14 34.27 23.45
N VAL A 156 -5.72 33.01 23.58
CA VAL A 156 -5.38 32.11 22.47
C VAL A 156 -6.07 30.77 22.65
N MET A 157 -6.27 30.03 21.57
CA MET A 157 -6.81 28.67 21.65
C MET A 157 -5.88 27.76 22.47
N GLU A 158 -6.42 27.08 23.49
CA GLU A 158 -5.67 26.27 24.47
C GLU A 158 -4.79 25.22 23.81
N VAL A 159 -5.32 24.45 22.87
CA VAL A 159 -4.58 23.41 22.15
C VAL A 159 -3.37 24.00 21.42
N CYS A 160 -3.53 25.16 20.77
CA CYS A 160 -2.42 25.84 20.12
C CYS A 160 -1.42 26.39 21.13
N PHE A 161 -1.89 27.00 22.21
CA PHE A 161 -1.04 27.59 23.24
C PHE A 161 -0.18 26.54 23.96
N LEU A 162 -0.76 25.40 24.32
CA LEU A 162 -0.08 24.31 25.02
C LEU A 162 0.97 23.62 24.14
N CYS A 163 0.73 23.51 22.84
CA CYS A 163 1.74 22.99 21.92
C CYS A 163 2.83 24.03 21.58
N PHE A 164 2.51 25.32 21.66
CA PHE A 164 3.41 26.42 21.34
C PHE A 164 4.37 26.80 22.49
N ASN A 165 3.95 26.65 23.75
CA ASN A 165 4.69 27.14 24.93
C ASN A 165 5.88 26.29 25.43
N LEU A 166 6.32 25.29 24.68
CA LEU A 166 7.52 24.57 25.05
C LEU A 166 8.75 25.37 24.64
N TRP A 167 9.46 25.89 25.64
CA TRP A 167 10.74 26.62 25.61
C TRP A 167 11.75 26.11 24.55
N CYS A 168 11.67 24.82 24.18
CA CYS A 168 12.49 24.16 23.16
C CYS A 168 12.29 24.67 21.72
N ILE A 169 11.08 25.08 21.30
CA ILE A 169 10.81 25.55 19.93
C ILE A 169 11.37 26.96 19.73
N MET A 170 11.12 27.86 20.68
CA MET A 170 11.61 29.24 20.64
C MET A 170 13.14 29.32 20.76
N ALA A 171 13.75 28.61 21.70
CA ALA A 171 15.21 28.55 21.80
C ALA A 171 15.86 27.95 20.53
N SER A 172 15.17 27.03 19.86
CA SER A 172 15.63 26.40 18.63
C SER A 172 15.58 27.29 17.40
N ILE A 173 14.56 28.16 17.31
CA ILE A 173 14.39 29.15 16.24
C ILE A 173 15.33 30.34 16.44
N MET A 174 15.55 30.76 17.70
CA MET A 174 16.34 31.96 18.03
C MET A 174 17.85 31.85 17.78
N LEU A 175 18.45 30.65 17.78
CA LEU A 175 19.91 30.50 17.78
C LEU A 175 20.65 30.78 16.45
N LYS A 176 19.96 31.04 15.32
CA LYS A 176 20.64 31.26 14.01
C LYS A 176 20.03 32.32 13.08
N ILE A 177 19.04 33.10 13.51
CA ILE A 177 18.51 34.21 12.69
C ILE A 177 19.50 35.38 12.78
N SER A 178 20.49 35.40 11.88
CA SER A 178 21.44 36.51 11.65
C SER A 178 20.76 37.61 10.78
N PRO A 179 21.37 38.75 10.39
CA PRO A 179 20.61 39.94 10.08
C PRO A 179 20.40 40.32 8.58
N ILE A 180 19.90 39.46 7.67
CA ILE A 180 19.43 39.90 6.32
C ILE A 180 18.31 38.98 5.75
N TYR A 181 17.06 39.04 6.21
CA TYR A 181 16.08 38.00 5.81
C TYR A 181 14.61 38.41 5.85
N SER A 182 13.80 38.00 4.87
CA SER A 182 12.33 37.99 4.98
C SER A 182 11.84 36.58 5.36
N ILE A 183 10.79 36.49 6.20
CA ILE A 183 10.30 35.20 6.76
C ILE A 183 8.97 34.84 6.10
N PHE A 184 8.91 33.68 5.45
CA PHE A 184 7.74 33.16 4.75
C PHE A 184 7.29 31.82 5.29
N ARG A 185 5.98 31.58 5.23
CA ARG A 185 5.36 30.37 5.77
C ARG A 185 4.24 29.87 4.90
N GLY A 186 4.26 28.57 4.59
CA GLY A 186 3.12 27.84 4.04
C GLY A 186 2.75 26.71 5.00
N GLU A 187 1.46 26.52 5.28
CA GLU A 187 0.97 25.59 6.32
C GLU A 187 -0.46 25.09 6.04
N HIS A 188 -0.86 23.93 6.57
CA HIS A 188 -2.20 23.39 6.35
C HIS A 188 -2.77 22.60 7.57
N ASN A 189 -4.11 22.55 7.74
CA ASN A 189 -4.90 21.72 8.68
C ASN A 189 -5.04 22.19 10.17
N CYS A 190 -5.96 21.53 10.91
CA CYS A 190 -7.02 21.98 11.83
C CYS A 190 -6.67 22.47 13.24
N ASP A 191 -5.42 22.42 13.70
CA ASP A 191 -4.95 23.20 14.87
C ASP A 191 -3.53 23.76 14.67
N TRP A 192 -2.80 23.30 13.65
CA TRP A 192 -1.39 23.64 13.44
C TRP A 192 -1.20 24.83 12.48
N THR A 193 -2.11 25.10 11.54
CA THR A 193 -2.13 26.38 10.78
C THR A 193 -2.42 27.59 11.67
N SER A 194 -3.11 27.37 12.77
CA SER A 194 -3.23 28.35 13.84
C SER A 194 -1.85 28.66 14.44
N LEU A 195 -0.92 27.69 14.50
CA LEU A 195 0.47 27.96 14.87
C LEU A 195 1.22 28.80 13.83
N ALA A 196 0.95 28.69 12.52
CA ALA A 196 1.47 29.65 11.52
C ALA A 196 1.22 31.07 11.96
N THR A 197 -0.05 31.29 12.24
CA THR A 197 -0.64 32.60 12.46
C THR A 197 -0.11 33.13 13.79
N LEU A 198 -0.12 32.30 14.83
CA LEU A 198 0.41 32.65 16.15
C LEU A 198 1.91 32.89 16.13
N ASN A 199 2.67 32.04 15.47
CA ASN A 199 4.11 32.18 15.44
C ASN A 199 4.55 33.34 14.52
N ALA A 200 3.78 33.71 13.49
CA ALA A 200 4.03 34.92 12.72
C ALA A 200 3.71 36.19 13.54
N VAL A 201 2.60 36.17 14.29
CA VAL A 201 2.28 37.21 15.28
C VAL A 201 3.39 37.32 16.31
N ASP A 202 3.82 36.21 16.91
CA ASP A 202 4.85 36.17 17.95
C ASP A 202 6.18 36.75 17.45
N ILE A 203 6.65 36.33 16.26
CA ILE A 203 7.88 36.86 15.67
C ILE A 203 7.83 38.38 15.49
N THR A 204 6.71 38.90 15.00
CA THR A 204 6.60 40.33 14.70
C THR A 204 6.30 41.17 15.94
N PHE A 205 5.42 40.68 16.81
CA PHE A 205 5.03 41.34 18.06
C PHE A 205 6.20 41.45 19.03
N ASN A 206 7.06 40.42 19.11
CA ASN A 206 8.26 40.42 19.95
C ASN A 206 9.52 40.95 19.22
N GLY A 207 9.40 41.40 17.97
CA GLY A 207 10.51 42.00 17.21
C GLY A 207 11.63 41.02 16.85
N ILE A 208 11.35 39.72 16.78
CA ILE A 208 12.30 38.66 16.36
C ILE A 208 12.65 38.81 14.87
N ASN A 209 11.79 39.46 14.09
CA ASN A 209 12.05 39.83 12.69
C ASN A 209 13.01 41.03 12.53
N LYS A 210 13.73 41.43 13.57
CA LYS A 210 14.69 42.55 13.53
C LYS A 210 16.13 42.05 13.65
N THR A 211 17.00 42.70 12.90
CA THR A 211 18.45 42.56 13.03
C THR A 211 18.94 43.10 14.37
N SER A 212 20.16 42.74 14.76
CA SER A 212 20.89 43.41 15.86
C SER A 212 21.04 44.92 15.65
N GLU A 213 21.00 45.39 14.40
CA GLU A 213 21.05 46.81 14.00
C GLU A 213 19.66 47.47 13.95
N GLY A 214 18.60 46.76 14.36
CA GLY A 214 17.24 47.28 14.41
C GLY A 214 16.47 47.30 13.10
N LYS A 215 17.10 46.92 11.97
CA LYS A 215 16.41 46.74 10.67
C LYS A 215 15.34 45.65 10.77
N GLU A 216 14.10 46.00 10.45
CA GLU A 216 12.94 45.11 10.48
C GLU A 216 12.64 44.50 9.11
N PHE A 217 12.19 43.25 9.08
CA PHE A 217 11.81 42.54 7.86
C PHE A 217 10.34 42.10 7.85
N PRO A 218 9.71 41.96 6.66
CA PRO A 218 8.35 41.46 6.56
C PRO A 218 8.24 39.98 6.92
N VAL A 219 7.13 39.62 7.54
CA VAL A 219 6.73 38.25 7.88
C VAL A 219 5.39 37.98 7.21
N THR A 220 5.39 37.02 6.28
CA THR A 220 4.20 36.66 5.49
C THR A 220 3.83 35.20 5.73
N ALA A 221 2.55 34.93 6.01
CA ALA A 221 2.01 33.58 6.17
C ALA A 221 0.89 33.29 5.16
N PHE A 222 0.96 32.10 4.55
CA PHE A 222 -0.06 31.51 3.67
C PHE A 222 -0.65 30.25 4.32
N PRO A 223 -1.50 30.39 5.35
CA PRO A 223 -2.15 29.26 5.97
C PRO A 223 -3.35 28.78 5.13
N PHE A 224 -3.39 27.48 4.86
CA PHE A 224 -4.45 26.79 4.12
C PHE A 224 -5.38 26.09 5.12
N ALA A 225 -6.70 26.15 4.91
CA ALA A 225 -7.68 25.48 5.76
C ALA A 225 -7.63 25.89 7.25
N SER A 226 -7.21 27.13 7.53
CA SER A 226 -6.92 27.58 8.90
C SER A 226 -8.17 27.85 9.75
N PRO A 227 -8.28 27.25 10.95
CA PRO A 227 -9.28 27.65 11.95
C PRO A 227 -9.14 29.11 12.37
N LYS A 228 -10.09 29.59 13.16
CA LYS A 228 -9.98 30.90 13.83
C LYS A 228 -9.02 30.78 15.02
N VAL A 229 -8.17 31.79 15.22
CA VAL A 229 -6.94 31.63 16.01
C VAL A 229 -6.94 32.44 17.32
N GLY A 230 -7.68 33.55 17.38
CA GLY A 230 -7.76 34.34 18.62
C GLY A 230 -8.92 35.32 18.65
N ASP A 231 -8.98 36.05 19.75
CA ASP A 231 -10.07 36.95 20.11
C ASP A 231 -9.93 38.36 19.48
N LEU A 232 -10.84 39.26 19.85
CA LEU A 232 -10.84 40.64 19.36
C LEU A 232 -9.59 41.41 19.78
N GLN A 233 -8.98 41.05 20.92
CA GLN A 233 -7.78 41.71 21.44
C GLN A 233 -6.55 41.35 20.61
N LEU A 234 -6.38 40.07 20.24
CA LEU A 234 -5.33 39.65 19.32
C LEU A 234 -5.43 40.39 17.98
N LYS A 235 -6.64 40.52 17.44
CA LYS A 235 -6.88 41.27 16.21
C LYS A 235 -6.43 42.73 16.35
N ALA A 236 -6.89 43.41 17.39
CA ALA A 236 -6.58 44.83 17.61
C ALA A 236 -5.10 45.09 17.97
N ALA A 237 -4.44 44.14 18.64
CA ALA A 237 -3.07 44.28 19.11
C ALA A 237 -2.03 43.90 18.03
N ALA A 238 -2.33 42.91 17.20
CA ALA A 238 -1.40 42.39 16.19
C ALA A 238 -1.86 42.69 14.77
N PHE A 239 -2.97 42.09 14.31
CA PHE A 239 -3.40 42.15 12.90
C PHE A 239 -3.69 43.56 12.41
N ASP A 240 -4.23 44.43 13.27
CA ASP A 240 -4.57 45.81 12.89
C ASP A 240 -3.39 46.79 13.03
N LYS A 241 -2.35 46.45 13.82
CA LYS A 241 -1.27 47.38 14.21
C LYS A 241 0.10 47.07 13.63
N ILE A 242 0.43 45.80 13.43
CA ILE A 242 1.78 45.38 13.01
C ILE A 242 1.88 45.37 11.49
N LYS A 243 2.51 46.40 10.92
CA LYS A 243 2.66 46.54 9.45
C LYS A 243 3.57 45.50 8.81
N SER A 244 4.52 44.95 9.56
CA SER A 244 5.44 43.91 9.10
C SER A 244 4.78 42.52 9.04
N LEU A 245 3.59 42.33 9.63
CA LEU A 245 2.84 41.08 9.64
C LEU A 245 1.82 41.04 8.52
N ARG A 246 1.82 39.97 7.72
CA ARG A 246 0.92 39.78 6.58
C ARG A 246 0.42 38.35 6.53
N ILE A 247 -0.89 38.16 6.42
CA ILE A 247 -1.51 36.82 6.44
C ILE A 247 -2.58 36.76 5.35
N LEU A 248 -2.46 35.79 4.45
CA LEU A 248 -3.46 35.45 3.45
C LEU A 248 -3.97 34.04 3.74
N LYS A 249 -5.17 33.92 4.29
CA LYS A 249 -5.79 32.61 4.51
C LYS A 249 -6.40 32.07 3.22
N ILE A 250 -6.16 30.80 2.92
CA ILE A 250 -6.77 30.11 1.77
C ILE A 250 -7.79 29.10 2.27
N HIS A 251 -9.04 29.22 1.82
CA HIS A 251 -10.14 28.39 2.29
C HIS A 251 -10.90 27.76 1.14
N ASN A 252 -11.15 26.46 1.26
CA ASN A 252 -12.09 25.76 0.40
C ASN A 252 -13.53 25.92 0.91
N LEU A 253 -14.46 26.26 0.03
CA LEU A 253 -15.83 26.61 0.39
C LEU A 253 -16.57 25.52 1.19
N LEU A 254 -16.34 24.25 0.83
CA LEU A 254 -16.93 23.09 1.51
C LEU A 254 -16.13 22.57 2.69
N ASP A 255 -14.96 23.14 2.96
CA ASP A 255 -14.20 22.83 4.15
C ASP A 255 -14.86 23.47 5.37
N ILE A 256 -15.25 22.64 6.34
CA ILE A 256 -15.93 23.08 7.56
C ILE A 256 -14.95 23.51 8.65
N PHE A 257 -13.69 23.05 8.62
CA PHE A 257 -12.71 23.30 9.67
C PHE A 257 -12.41 24.80 9.88
N PRO A 258 -12.26 25.63 8.84
CA PRO A 258 -12.09 27.08 9.00
C PRO A 258 -13.20 27.80 9.77
N LYS A 259 -14.39 27.18 9.90
CA LYS A 259 -15.53 27.76 10.62
C LYS A 259 -15.39 27.62 12.13
N TYR A 260 -14.48 26.77 12.60
CA TYR A 260 -14.24 26.52 14.01
C TYR A 260 -13.09 27.39 14.57
N PRO A 261 -13.16 27.76 15.87
CA PRO A 261 -14.34 27.68 16.73
C PRO A 261 -15.40 28.72 16.30
N PRO A 262 -16.70 28.40 16.42
CA PRO A 262 -17.76 29.25 15.85
C PRO A 262 -17.98 30.57 16.62
N ILE A 263 -17.72 30.61 17.93
CA ILE A 263 -18.07 31.73 18.84
C ILE A 263 -16.82 32.28 19.52
N GLY A 264 -16.64 33.61 19.54
CA GLY A 264 -15.59 34.29 20.31
C GLY A 264 -14.23 34.46 19.61
N TYR A 265 -14.07 33.88 18.43
CA TYR A 265 -12.84 33.95 17.64
C TYR A 265 -13.04 34.71 16.32
N PHE A 266 -12.01 35.43 15.89
CA PHE A 266 -12.05 36.30 14.70
C PHE A 266 -11.08 35.85 13.61
N ASN A 267 -11.47 36.09 12.36
CA ASN A 267 -10.59 35.89 11.21
C ASN A 267 -9.61 37.05 11.01
N VAL A 268 -8.56 36.75 10.26
CA VAL A 268 -7.58 37.73 9.80
C VAL A 268 -8.17 38.57 8.66
N ARG A 269 -7.48 39.64 8.29
CA ARG A 269 -7.99 40.67 7.37
C ARG A 269 -8.15 40.21 5.92
N GLN A 270 -7.38 39.24 5.44
CA GLN A 270 -7.39 38.83 4.04
C GLN A 270 -7.60 37.33 3.85
N GLU A 271 -8.53 36.99 2.96
CA GLU A 271 -8.91 35.61 2.64
C GLU A 271 -9.00 35.42 1.12
N LEU A 272 -8.56 34.25 0.65
CA LEU A 272 -8.79 33.73 -0.69
C LEU A 272 -9.73 32.53 -0.59
N MET A 273 -10.96 32.70 -1.05
CA MET A 273 -11.94 31.62 -1.14
C MET A 273 -11.79 30.87 -2.46
N ILE A 274 -11.68 29.55 -2.40
CA ILE A 274 -11.68 28.64 -3.54
C ILE A 274 -12.86 27.67 -3.43
N ASP A 275 -13.29 27.13 -4.57
CA ASP A 275 -14.33 26.09 -4.61
C ASP A 275 -13.87 24.95 -5.52
N THR A 276 -13.33 23.89 -4.90
CA THR A 276 -12.84 22.72 -5.65
C THR A 276 -13.97 21.91 -6.28
N THR A 277 -15.23 22.12 -5.90
CA THR A 277 -16.37 21.42 -6.54
C THR A 277 -16.59 21.89 -7.97
N LYS A 278 -16.05 23.06 -8.35
CA LYS A 278 -16.06 23.56 -9.72
C LYS A 278 -15.04 22.86 -10.62
N SER A 279 -14.07 22.16 -10.03
CA SER A 279 -13.08 21.40 -10.78
C SER A 279 -13.74 20.24 -11.54
N PRO A 280 -13.55 20.11 -12.86
CA PRO A 280 -14.04 18.95 -13.60
C PRO A 280 -13.31 17.65 -13.20
N TYR A 281 -12.16 17.76 -12.54
CA TYR A 281 -11.28 16.64 -12.18
C TYR A 281 -11.72 15.89 -10.90
N VAL A 282 -12.41 16.59 -9.98
CA VAL A 282 -12.71 16.10 -8.63
C VAL A 282 -14.08 15.40 -8.60
N ARG A 283 -14.20 14.34 -7.80
CA ARG A 283 -15.44 13.55 -7.64
C ARG A 283 -16.50 14.33 -6.82
N PRO A 284 -17.75 14.50 -7.32
CA PRO A 284 -18.86 15.05 -6.54
C PRO A 284 -19.85 13.98 -6.06
N PRO A 285 -20.34 14.02 -4.80
CA PRO A 285 -19.76 14.68 -3.64
C PRO A 285 -18.58 13.86 -3.07
N GLY A 286 -17.45 14.50 -2.76
CA GLY A 286 -16.36 13.87 -2.02
C GLY A 286 -16.69 13.67 -0.54
N GLU A 287 -15.90 12.83 0.15
CA GLU A 287 -15.93 12.80 1.63
C GLU A 287 -15.65 14.20 2.19
N PRO A 288 -16.32 14.66 3.27
CA PRO A 288 -16.08 16.00 3.84
C PRO A 288 -14.59 16.30 4.13
N PHE A 289 -13.81 15.29 4.52
CA PHE A 289 -12.38 15.46 4.80
C PHE A 289 -11.55 15.71 3.53
N SER A 290 -11.98 15.26 2.35
CA SER A 290 -11.21 15.51 1.11
C SER A 290 -11.11 17.00 0.78
N TRP A 291 -12.08 17.82 1.21
CA TRP A 291 -12.05 19.27 1.04
C TRP A 291 -11.02 19.94 1.93
N HIS A 292 -10.65 19.28 3.02
CA HIS A 292 -9.72 19.74 4.03
C HIS A 292 -8.27 19.33 3.74
N LEU A 293 -7.95 18.80 2.56
CA LEU A 293 -6.59 18.39 2.22
C LEU A 293 -5.81 19.48 1.49
N LEU A 294 -4.48 19.49 1.68
CA LEU A 294 -3.63 20.55 1.13
C LEU A 294 -3.59 20.46 -0.39
N GLU A 295 -3.42 19.27 -0.93
CA GLU A 295 -3.35 19.05 -2.38
C GLU A 295 -4.62 19.51 -3.12
N PRO A 296 -5.84 19.19 -2.66
CA PRO A 296 -7.07 19.83 -3.13
C PRO A 296 -7.08 21.36 -3.00
N HIS A 297 -6.55 21.95 -1.92
CA HIS A 297 -6.43 23.41 -1.82
C HIS A 297 -5.49 23.98 -2.89
N LEU A 298 -4.32 23.37 -3.11
CA LEU A 298 -3.36 23.80 -4.13
C LEU A 298 -3.92 23.63 -5.54
N HIS A 299 -4.68 22.56 -5.79
CA HIS A 299 -5.43 22.37 -7.03
C HIS A 299 -6.51 23.44 -7.23
N GLY A 300 -7.25 23.77 -6.17
CA GLY A 300 -8.20 24.87 -6.17
C GLY A 300 -7.53 26.22 -6.49
N VAL A 301 -6.39 26.51 -5.87
CA VAL A 301 -5.59 27.71 -6.19
C VAL A 301 -5.06 27.65 -7.62
N ALA A 302 -4.66 26.48 -8.13
CA ALA A 302 -4.15 26.34 -9.50
C ALA A 302 -5.22 26.66 -10.56
N GLY A 303 -6.49 26.40 -10.26
CA GLY A 303 -7.57 26.53 -11.25
C GLY A 303 -8.70 27.53 -10.95
N THR A 304 -8.76 28.14 -9.78
CA THR A 304 -9.88 29.04 -9.44
C THR A 304 -9.99 30.23 -10.40
N GLN A 305 -11.21 30.51 -10.85
CA GLN A 305 -11.61 31.72 -11.59
C GLN A 305 -12.61 32.51 -10.73
N GLY A 306 -12.32 32.63 -9.44
CA GLY A 306 -13.30 32.98 -8.40
C GLY A 306 -14.23 31.80 -8.08
N LEU A 307 -15.35 32.08 -7.42
CA LEU A 307 -16.36 31.06 -7.06
C LEU A 307 -17.25 30.65 -8.25
N ALA A 308 -17.10 31.31 -9.40
CA ALA A 308 -17.95 31.12 -10.57
C ALA A 308 -17.47 30.02 -11.52
N GLY A 309 -16.18 29.66 -11.51
CA GLY A 309 -15.63 28.70 -12.47
C GLY A 309 -14.24 28.17 -12.13
N PHE A 310 -13.78 27.22 -12.95
CA PHE A 310 -12.50 26.54 -12.77
C PHE A 310 -11.81 26.32 -14.12
N LYS A 311 -10.53 26.69 -14.20
CA LYS A 311 -9.62 26.44 -15.31
C LYS A 311 -8.19 26.52 -14.80
N LEU A 312 -7.40 25.46 -14.96
CA LEU A 312 -5.98 25.45 -14.57
C LEU A 312 -5.22 26.53 -15.36
N GLU A 313 -4.67 27.50 -14.63
CA GLU A 313 -3.83 28.60 -15.19
C GLU A 313 -2.33 28.34 -14.95
N VAL A 314 -2.01 27.31 -14.19
CA VAL A 314 -0.65 26.82 -13.97
C VAL A 314 -0.58 25.34 -14.33
N ASN A 315 0.58 24.92 -14.84
CA ASN A 315 0.84 23.51 -15.13
C ASN A 315 1.13 22.74 -13.84
N ARG A 316 0.08 22.52 -13.03
CA ARG A 316 0.12 21.67 -11.84
C ARG A 316 -0.47 20.31 -12.21
N ASP A 317 0.30 19.25 -11.99
CA ASP A 317 -0.15 17.89 -12.24
C ASP A 317 -1.32 17.54 -11.31
N ILE A 318 -2.44 17.10 -11.90
CA ILE A 318 -3.65 16.75 -11.13
C ILE A 318 -3.42 15.54 -10.23
N SER A 319 -2.48 14.65 -10.56
CA SER A 319 -2.23 13.42 -9.80
C SER A 319 -1.84 13.69 -8.34
N LEU A 320 -1.23 14.85 -8.07
CA LEU A 320 -0.85 15.30 -6.72
C LEU A 320 -2.07 15.35 -5.78
N VAL A 321 -3.27 15.63 -6.31
CA VAL A 321 -4.55 15.63 -5.58
C VAL A 321 -4.82 14.29 -4.87
N ASN A 322 -4.36 13.17 -5.45
CA ASN A 322 -4.57 11.83 -4.91
C ASN A 322 -3.41 11.32 -4.02
N LYS A 323 -2.40 12.15 -3.68
CA LYS A 323 -1.25 11.73 -2.85
C LYS A 323 -1.69 11.02 -1.57
N GLN A 324 -2.62 11.62 -0.83
CA GLN A 324 -3.03 11.18 0.51
C GLN A 324 -4.47 10.67 0.59
N TRP A 325 -5.25 10.76 -0.49
CA TRP A 325 -6.65 10.33 -0.52
C TRP A 325 -7.09 10.00 -1.94
N ASP A 326 -8.27 9.39 -2.09
CA ASP A 326 -8.90 9.17 -3.38
C ASP A 326 -9.97 10.24 -3.68
N VAL A 327 -9.57 11.32 -4.35
CA VAL A 327 -10.37 12.54 -4.54
C VAL A 327 -10.75 12.77 -6.01
N LEU A 328 -9.87 12.39 -6.94
CA LEU A 328 -10.10 12.51 -8.38
C LEU A 328 -11.14 11.51 -8.87
N LYS A 329 -11.73 11.79 -10.04
CA LYS A 329 -12.60 10.82 -10.73
C LYS A 329 -11.77 9.68 -11.34
N ASP A 330 -12.35 8.48 -11.32
CA ASP A 330 -11.73 7.25 -11.84
C ASP A 330 -11.30 7.35 -13.32
N GLU A 331 -12.00 8.18 -14.11
CA GLU A 331 -11.70 8.40 -15.53
C GLU A 331 -10.31 8.99 -15.79
N TYR A 332 -9.69 9.62 -14.79
CA TYR A 332 -8.33 10.15 -14.86
C TYR A 332 -7.26 9.11 -14.56
N CYS A 333 -7.64 7.89 -14.17
CA CYS A 333 -6.71 6.77 -14.03
C CYS A 333 -5.53 7.05 -13.07
N ILE A 334 -5.79 7.79 -11.98
CA ILE A 334 -4.80 8.04 -10.92
C ILE A 334 -5.20 7.27 -9.65
N PRO A 335 -4.34 6.40 -9.09
CA PRO A 335 -4.63 5.69 -7.85
C PRO A 335 -4.86 6.67 -6.71
N GLY A 336 -5.83 6.40 -5.84
CA GLY A 336 -5.92 7.10 -4.56
C GLY A 336 -4.84 6.64 -3.58
N LEU A 337 -4.47 7.51 -2.62
CA LEU A 337 -3.50 7.20 -1.56
C LEU A 337 -2.17 6.67 -2.14
N TRP A 338 -1.69 7.30 -3.22
CA TRP A 338 -0.55 6.75 -3.94
C TRP A 338 0.78 7.10 -3.28
N TRP A 339 0.90 8.15 -2.46
CA TRP A 339 2.16 8.50 -1.80
C TRP A 339 2.48 7.50 -0.69
N VAL A 340 3.35 6.53 -0.98
CA VAL A 340 3.70 5.45 -0.05
C VAL A 340 5.11 4.94 -0.35
N GLU A 341 5.91 4.72 0.69
CA GLU A 341 7.22 4.08 0.51
C GLU A 341 7.08 2.64 0.07
N LYS A 342 8.08 2.15 -0.67
CA LYS A 342 8.09 0.76 -1.13
C LYS A 342 7.93 -0.17 0.07
N ASN A 343 6.98 -1.08 -0.03
CA ASN A 343 6.65 -2.03 1.01
C ASN A 343 6.37 -1.40 2.39
N LYS A 344 5.94 -0.14 2.45
CA LYS A 344 5.86 0.67 3.68
C LYS A 344 7.16 0.68 4.51
N GLY A 345 8.32 0.57 3.85
CA GLY A 345 9.63 0.52 4.50
C GLY A 345 10.04 -0.88 4.98
N MET A 346 9.24 -1.93 4.76
CA MET A 346 9.66 -3.30 5.03
C MET A 346 10.71 -3.74 4.01
N VAL A 347 11.87 -4.22 4.49
CA VAL A 347 13.00 -4.66 3.67
C VAL A 347 13.38 -6.09 4.02
N GLN A 348 13.41 -6.96 3.02
CA GLN A 348 13.88 -8.33 3.16
C GLN A 348 15.40 -8.36 3.36
N GLN A 349 15.85 -9.14 4.32
CA GLN A 349 17.25 -9.38 4.65
C GLN A 349 17.78 -10.62 3.92
N GLU A 350 19.11 -10.82 3.91
CA GLU A 350 19.75 -11.97 3.25
C GLU A 350 19.33 -13.34 3.82
N ASP A 351 18.86 -13.39 5.07
CA ASP A 351 18.36 -14.60 5.73
C ASP A 351 16.87 -14.87 5.47
N GLY A 352 16.20 -14.00 4.68
CA GLY A 352 14.79 -14.07 4.34
C GLY A 352 13.85 -13.38 5.33
N SER A 353 14.37 -12.88 6.47
CA SER A 353 13.58 -12.09 7.42
C SER A 353 13.26 -10.70 6.87
N TRP A 354 12.23 -10.05 7.40
CA TRP A 354 11.81 -8.71 7.00
C TRP A 354 11.90 -7.74 8.17
N LEU A 355 12.54 -6.59 7.93
CA LEU A 355 12.71 -5.54 8.93
C LEU A 355 12.10 -4.24 8.44
N LEU A 356 11.47 -3.50 9.36
CA LEU A 356 10.97 -2.15 9.08
C LEU A 356 12.14 -1.15 9.14
N LEU A 357 12.50 -0.59 7.98
CA LEU A 357 13.56 0.40 7.78
C LEU A 357 12.96 1.66 7.12
N ASP A 358 12.30 2.49 7.91
CA ASP A 358 11.43 3.58 7.48
C ASP A 358 11.88 4.98 7.95
N HIS A 359 13.15 5.12 8.34
CA HIS A 359 13.73 6.39 8.78
C HIS A 359 15.22 6.48 8.36
N ASP A 360 15.62 7.60 7.75
CA ASP A 360 17.02 7.92 7.43
C ASP A 360 17.83 8.11 8.71
N GLU A 361 18.69 7.15 9.05
CA GLU A 361 19.59 7.28 10.20
C GLU A 361 20.81 8.15 9.86
N THR A 362 20.66 9.48 9.84
CA THR A 362 21.80 10.42 9.87
C THR A 362 21.95 10.99 11.29
N ASP A 363 23.02 10.60 11.98
CA ASP A 363 23.40 10.98 13.36
C ASP A 363 22.48 10.49 14.49
N HIS A 364 22.77 9.27 14.98
CA HIS A 364 22.90 8.90 16.42
C HIS A 364 22.95 7.36 16.66
N SER A 365 22.94 6.50 15.65
CA SER A 365 22.89 5.03 15.81
C SER A 365 24.22 4.28 15.58
N LYS A 366 25.37 4.83 15.99
CA LYS A 366 26.59 3.98 16.18
C LYS A 366 26.43 2.89 17.26
N ILE A 367 25.24 2.75 17.85
CA ILE A 367 24.92 1.79 18.92
C ILE A 367 23.81 0.83 18.47
N ARG A 368 24.03 0.02 17.42
CA ARG A 368 23.40 -1.32 17.33
C ARG A 368 24.01 -2.30 16.32
N LYS A 369 25.27 -2.11 15.89
CA LYS A 369 26.01 -3.17 15.16
C LYS A 369 26.57 -4.28 16.07
N LYS A 370 26.15 -4.38 17.35
CA LYS A 370 26.70 -5.33 18.32
C LYS A 370 25.73 -6.32 18.97
N SER A 371 24.44 -6.36 18.62
CA SER A 371 23.49 -7.27 19.31
C SER A 371 22.88 -8.41 18.48
N ASN A 372 23.11 -8.52 17.16
CA ASN A 372 22.62 -9.67 16.37
C ASN A 372 23.71 -10.70 16.03
N LYS A 373 24.76 -10.80 16.85
CA LYS A 373 25.82 -11.82 16.67
C LYS A 373 25.60 -13.09 17.51
N ILE A 374 24.37 -13.37 17.93
CA ILE A 374 24.04 -14.59 18.66
C ILE A 374 22.87 -15.28 17.94
N LEU A 375 23.17 -16.46 17.40
CA LEU A 375 22.32 -17.48 16.74
C LEU A 375 22.29 -17.52 15.21
N HIS A 376 23.45 -17.58 14.55
CA HIS A 376 23.56 -18.28 13.26
C HIS A 376 24.79 -19.19 13.22
N LYS A 377 24.64 -20.41 13.76
CA LYS A 377 25.33 -21.56 13.17
C LYS A 377 24.47 -22.00 11.99
N LYS A 378 24.89 -21.70 10.76
CA LYS A 378 24.44 -22.43 9.56
C LYS A 378 24.89 -23.88 9.73
N GLY A 379 24.12 -24.66 10.47
CA GLY A 379 24.10 -26.10 10.31
C GLY A 379 23.58 -26.34 8.90
N LYS A 380 24.43 -26.88 8.03
CA LYS A 380 24.01 -27.40 6.73
C LYS A 380 23.23 -28.69 7.02
N GLU A 381 22.02 -28.57 7.56
CA GLU A 381 21.08 -29.69 7.58
C GLU A 381 20.79 -30.00 6.11
N ARG A 382 21.29 -31.15 5.64
CA ARG A 382 20.78 -31.74 4.41
C ARG A 382 19.29 -31.94 4.63
N SER A 383 18.44 -31.17 3.94
CA SER A 383 17.00 -31.38 4.06
C SER A 383 16.67 -32.77 3.52
N GLY A 384 16.00 -33.59 4.31
CA GLY A 384 15.50 -34.90 3.88
C GLY A 384 14.49 -34.82 2.73
N MET A 385 14.07 -33.61 2.32
CA MET A 385 13.12 -33.37 1.24
C MET A 385 13.53 -34.03 -0.08
N ALA A 386 14.81 -33.98 -0.46
CA ALA A 386 15.27 -34.60 -1.71
C ALA A 386 15.17 -36.13 -1.68
N GLU A 387 15.38 -36.76 -0.53
CA GLU A 387 15.32 -38.22 -0.37
C GLU A 387 13.88 -38.71 -0.18
N LYS A 388 13.02 -37.89 0.44
CA LYS A 388 11.62 -38.21 0.76
C LYS A 388 10.59 -37.62 -0.21
N TRP A 389 11.02 -37.02 -1.33
CA TRP A 389 10.14 -36.20 -2.16
C TRP A 389 8.88 -36.94 -2.63
N GLU A 390 8.98 -38.24 -2.91
CA GLU A 390 7.83 -39.05 -3.30
C GLU A 390 6.78 -39.17 -2.16
N GLU A 391 7.24 -39.37 -0.92
CA GLU A 391 6.38 -39.43 0.26
C GLU A 391 5.73 -38.07 0.54
N LEU A 392 6.52 -36.99 0.45
CA LEU A 392 6.06 -35.61 0.61
C LEU A 392 5.08 -35.20 -0.50
N SER A 393 5.23 -35.75 -1.70
CA SER A 393 4.28 -35.65 -2.82
C SER A 393 3.12 -36.66 -2.73
N GLY A 394 2.97 -37.37 -1.61
CA GLY A 394 1.77 -38.13 -1.31
C GLY A 394 1.70 -39.53 -1.92
N LYS A 395 2.84 -40.15 -2.29
CA LYS A 395 2.90 -41.55 -2.79
C LYS A 395 2.00 -42.48 -1.97
N ASN A 396 2.07 -42.37 -0.65
CA ASN A 396 1.27 -43.12 0.34
C ASN A 396 0.16 -42.27 1.00
N ASN A 397 -0.44 -41.32 0.28
CA ASN A 397 -1.52 -40.45 0.77
C ASN A 397 -1.22 -39.72 2.09
N TRP A 398 0.05 -39.35 2.30
CA TRP A 398 0.54 -38.69 3.52
C TRP A 398 0.21 -39.44 4.82
N GLU A 399 0.05 -40.76 4.76
CA GLU A 399 -0.17 -41.59 5.95
C GLU A 399 0.97 -41.40 6.95
N GLY A 400 0.62 -41.11 8.21
CA GLY A 400 1.59 -40.83 9.28
C GLY A 400 2.26 -39.45 9.23
N LEU A 401 2.02 -38.62 8.19
CA LEU A 401 2.69 -37.32 8.03
C LEU A 401 1.84 -36.10 8.45
N LEU A 402 0.53 -36.26 8.64
CA LEU A 402 -0.39 -35.13 8.92
C LEU A 402 -0.64 -34.91 10.42
N HIS A 403 -0.56 -35.96 11.24
CA HIS A 403 -0.91 -35.92 12.66
C HIS A 403 0.07 -36.77 13.50
N PRO A 404 1.11 -36.15 14.12
CA PRO A 404 1.50 -34.75 14.00
C PRO A 404 2.01 -34.40 12.60
N LEU A 405 1.97 -33.13 12.23
CA LEU A 405 2.45 -32.67 10.92
C LEU A 405 3.99 -32.79 10.86
N ASP A 406 4.48 -33.67 9.99
CA ASP A 406 5.90 -33.92 9.73
C ASP A 406 6.63 -32.62 9.34
N ILE A 407 7.88 -32.48 9.80
CA ILE A 407 8.65 -31.24 9.63
C ILE A 407 9.07 -31.01 8.17
N ASP A 408 9.38 -32.06 7.42
CA ASP A 408 9.73 -31.95 6.01
C ASP A 408 8.47 -31.66 5.21
N LEU A 409 7.34 -32.31 5.50
CA LEU A 409 6.05 -32.01 4.87
C LEU A 409 5.58 -30.58 5.15
N ARG A 410 5.82 -30.05 6.35
CA ARG A 410 5.54 -28.66 6.70
C ARG A 410 6.30 -27.68 5.82
N LYS A 411 7.62 -27.88 5.68
CA LYS A 411 8.47 -27.07 4.78
C LYS A 411 8.02 -27.20 3.33
N TYR A 412 7.65 -28.41 2.92
CA TYR A 412 7.20 -28.72 1.56
C TYR A 412 5.90 -27.99 1.19
N ILE A 413 4.89 -28.03 2.06
CA ILE A 413 3.62 -27.31 1.88
C ILE A 413 3.88 -25.81 1.81
N ILE A 414 4.71 -25.27 2.72
CA ILE A 414 5.04 -23.83 2.74
C ILE A 414 5.71 -23.41 1.42
N GLN A 415 6.67 -24.17 0.91
CA GLN A 415 7.34 -23.87 -0.36
C GLN A 415 6.35 -23.73 -1.52
N TYR A 416 5.41 -24.68 -1.66
CA TYR A 416 4.38 -24.59 -2.71
C TYR A 416 3.33 -23.52 -2.46
N GLY A 417 3.11 -23.17 -1.20
CA GLY A 417 2.32 -22.02 -0.80
C GLY A 417 2.96 -20.68 -1.17
N GLU A 418 4.28 -20.54 -0.99
CA GLU A 418 5.03 -19.35 -1.38
C GLU A 418 5.04 -19.14 -2.90
N LEU A 419 5.18 -20.23 -3.66
CA LEU A 419 5.05 -20.18 -5.13
C LEU A 419 3.63 -19.76 -5.56
N ALA A 420 2.59 -20.20 -4.84
CA ALA A 420 1.23 -19.70 -5.07
C ALA A 420 1.07 -18.22 -4.68
N GLN A 421 1.66 -17.79 -3.56
CA GLN A 421 1.62 -16.39 -3.10
C GLN A 421 2.28 -15.44 -4.10
N ALA A 422 3.32 -15.88 -4.83
CA ALA A 422 3.94 -15.09 -5.90
C ALA A 422 2.94 -14.64 -6.97
N THR A 423 1.86 -15.40 -7.21
CA THR A 423 0.79 -15.01 -8.14
C THR A 423 0.02 -13.77 -7.66
N TYR A 424 -0.10 -13.56 -6.35
CA TYR A 424 -0.70 -12.38 -5.77
C TYR A 424 0.29 -11.22 -5.71
N ASP A 425 1.53 -11.50 -5.31
CA ASP A 425 2.55 -10.48 -5.08
C ASP A 425 2.93 -9.73 -6.37
N THR A 426 2.86 -10.41 -7.52
CA THR A 426 3.07 -9.81 -8.86
C THR A 426 1.82 -9.17 -9.45
N PHE A 427 0.61 -9.48 -8.98
CA PHE A 427 -0.61 -9.10 -9.69
C PHE A 427 -0.95 -7.61 -9.52
N ILE A 428 -1.26 -6.91 -10.62
CA ILE A 428 -1.64 -5.50 -10.60
C ILE A 428 -3.14 -5.39 -10.31
N THR A 429 -3.46 -4.94 -9.09
CA THR A 429 -4.82 -4.84 -8.58
C THR A 429 -5.44 -3.45 -8.76
N GLU A 430 -4.60 -2.44 -8.95
CA GLU A 430 -4.95 -1.03 -9.01
C GLU A 430 -5.70 -0.72 -10.31
N ARG A 431 -7.02 -0.49 -10.24
CA ARG A 431 -7.88 -0.31 -11.43
C ARG A 431 -7.57 0.96 -12.21
N ALA A 432 -6.96 1.95 -11.56
CA ALA A 432 -6.42 3.13 -12.22
C ALA A 432 -5.30 2.78 -13.23
N SER A 433 -4.61 1.65 -13.04
CA SER A 433 -3.58 1.21 -13.98
C SER A 433 -4.13 0.75 -15.31
N LYS A 434 -3.49 1.18 -16.40
CA LYS A 434 -3.72 0.60 -17.73
C LYS A 434 -3.31 -0.87 -17.82
N TYR A 435 -2.48 -1.35 -16.89
CA TYR A 435 -2.04 -2.74 -16.76
C TYR A 435 -2.80 -3.51 -15.66
N ALA A 436 -3.87 -2.95 -15.09
CA ALA A 436 -4.70 -3.66 -14.12
C ALA A 436 -5.13 -5.02 -14.66
N GLY A 437 -4.89 -6.09 -13.91
CA GLY A 437 -5.12 -7.45 -14.36
C GLY A 437 -3.90 -8.18 -14.96
N ALA A 438 -2.76 -7.52 -15.13
CA ALA A 438 -1.52 -8.14 -15.59
C ALA A 438 -0.62 -8.61 -14.42
N SER A 439 0.44 -9.33 -14.76
CA SER A 439 1.62 -9.47 -13.88
C SER A 439 2.44 -8.18 -13.93
N ARG A 440 3.00 -7.78 -12.80
CA ARG A 440 3.90 -6.62 -12.67
C ARG A 440 5.28 -6.93 -13.21
N TYR A 441 5.78 -8.11 -12.89
CA TYR A 441 7.17 -8.48 -13.18
C TYR A 441 7.27 -9.39 -14.40
N SER A 442 8.37 -9.25 -15.14
CA SER A 442 8.72 -10.19 -16.20
C SER A 442 8.98 -11.59 -15.64
N MET A 443 8.98 -12.60 -16.50
CA MET A 443 9.22 -14.00 -16.09
C MET A 443 10.61 -14.18 -15.44
N GLU A 444 11.61 -13.48 -15.95
CA GLU A 444 13.00 -13.52 -15.49
C GLU A 444 13.15 -12.86 -14.11
N ASN A 445 12.36 -11.82 -13.85
CA ASN A 445 12.45 -11.03 -12.63
C ASN A 445 11.50 -11.48 -11.53
N LEU A 446 10.50 -12.32 -11.84
CA LEU A 446 9.40 -12.66 -10.92
C LEU A 446 9.92 -13.05 -9.53
N PHE A 447 10.72 -14.11 -9.43
CA PHE A 447 11.16 -14.65 -8.14
C PHE A 447 12.02 -13.66 -7.35
N THR A 448 12.96 -12.99 -8.01
CA THR A 448 13.78 -11.94 -7.39
C THR A 448 12.94 -10.80 -6.83
N LYS A 449 11.93 -10.34 -7.59
CA LYS A 449 11.09 -9.19 -7.21
C LYS A 449 10.05 -9.51 -6.14
N VAL A 450 9.58 -10.75 -6.06
CA VAL A 450 8.66 -11.22 -5.01
C VAL A 450 9.37 -11.79 -3.77
N GLY A 451 10.71 -11.76 -3.74
CA GLY A 451 11.50 -12.17 -2.58
C GLY A 451 11.70 -13.68 -2.41
N LEU A 452 11.67 -14.43 -3.52
CA LEU A 452 11.96 -15.86 -3.60
C LEU A 452 13.33 -16.12 -4.26
N ASP A 453 13.93 -17.28 -4.01
CA ASP A 453 15.25 -17.64 -4.58
C ASP A 453 15.13 -17.90 -6.09
N PRO A 454 15.68 -17.02 -6.95
CA PRO A 454 15.59 -17.17 -8.41
C PRO A 454 16.40 -18.35 -8.94
N ASN A 455 17.30 -18.93 -8.13
CA ASN A 455 18.10 -20.07 -8.54
C ASN A 455 17.35 -21.40 -8.38
N LYS A 456 16.16 -21.45 -7.77
CA LYS A 456 15.44 -22.72 -7.52
C LYS A 456 14.49 -23.10 -8.63
N TYR A 457 13.79 -22.13 -9.19
CA TYR A 457 12.84 -22.33 -10.27
C TYR A 457 13.07 -21.27 -11.34
N ARG A 458 12.80 -21.63 -12.59
CA ARG A 458 12.75 -20.70 -13.71
C ARG A 458 11.34 -20.69 -14.25
N VAL A 459 10.73 -19.51 -14.35
CA VAL A 459 9.44 -19.33 -15.01
C VAL A 459 9.60 -19.59 -16.51
N THR A 460 8.71 -20.39 -17.09
CA THR A 460 8.76 -20.73 -18.51
C THR A 460 7.58 -20.16 -19.29
N LYS A 461 6.44 -19.93 -18.63
CA LYS A 461 5.25 -19.36 -19.27
C LYS A 461 4.34 -18.65 -18.28
N TYR A 462 3.86 -17.47 -18.64
CA TYR A 462 2.65 -16.89 -18.07
C TYR A 462 1.43 -17.35 -18.86
N PHE A 463 0.33 -17.61 -18.16
CA PHE A 463 -0.93 -17.94 -18.80
C PHE A 463 -2.05 -17.02 -18.31
N TYR A 464 -3.00 -16.79 -19.20
CA TYR A 464 -4.05 -15.81 -19.04
C TYR A 464 -5.41 -16.51 -19.10
N ALA A 465 -6.40 -15.92 -18.47
CA ALA A 465 -7.77 -16.40 -18.54
C ALA A 465 -8.75 -15.27 -18.85
N THR A 466 -9.83 -15.64 -19.52
CA THR A 466 -11.01 -14.84 -19.77
C THR A 466 -12.25 -15.62 -19.33
N ALA A 467 -13.42 -14.99 -19.40
CA ALA A 467 -14.69 -15.64 -19.09
C ALA A 467 -15.73 -15.28 -20.15
N SER A 468 -16.49 -16.27 -20.61
CA SER A 468 -17.60 -16.07 -21.55
C SER A 468 -18.93 -15.72 -20.87
N ILE A 469 -18.94 -15.69 -19.53
CA ILE A 469 -20.09 -15.34 -18.70
C ILE A 469 -19.74 -14.15 -17.80
N PRO A 470 -20.72 -13.34 -17.38
CA PRO A 470 -20.50 -12.36 -16.32
C PRO A 470 -20.00 -13.06 -15.05
N LEU A 471 -18.87 -12.59 -14.54
CA LEU A 471 -18.31 -13.01 -13.26
C LEU A 471 -18.17 -11.79 -12.34
N PRO A 472 -18.13 -11.99 -11.01
CA PRO A 472 -17.80 -10.91 -10.09
C PRO A 472 -16.47 -10.25 -10.46
N ASP A 473 -16.36 -8.93 -10.27
CA ASP A 473 -15.13 -8.14 -10.56
C ASP A 473 -13.87 -8.71 -9.86
N ALA A 474 -14.04 -9.47 -8.77
CA ALA A 474 -12.97 -10.14 -8.05
C ALA A 474 -12.22 -11.22 -8.86
N PHE A 475 -12.84 -11.76 -9.93
CA PHE A 475 -12.28 -12.82 -10.79
C PHE A 475 -11.45 -12.24 -11.94
N ILE A 476 -11.98 -11.21 -12.60
CA ILE A 476 -11.35 -10.51 -13.73
C ILE A 476 -11.40 -9.00 -13.44
N VAL A 477 -10.28 -8.49 -12.92
CA VAL A 477 -10.06 -7.06 -12.68
C VAL A 477 -10.06 -6.30 -14.00
N LYS A 478 -10.81 -5.19 -14.06
CA LYS A 478 -10.90 -4.32 -15.24
C LYS A 478 -10.33 -2.94 -14.94
N SER A 479 -9.41 -2.50 -15.80
CA SER A 479 -8.88 -1.14 -15.79
C SER A 479 -9.97 -0.09 -16.08
N PHE A 480 -9.82 1.10 -15.49
CA PHE A 480 -10.60 2.28 -15.85
C PHE A 480 -10.11 2.93 -17.15
N SER A 481 -8.87 2.64 -17.57
CA SER A 481 -8.27 3.24 -18.74
C SER A 481 -8.87 2.72 -20.04
N ARG A 482 -9.06 3.62 -21.01
CA ARG A 482 -9.45 3.24 -22.38
C ARG A 482 -8.31 2.55 -23.13
N GLU A 483 -7.07 2.78 -22.69
CA GLU A 483 -5.83 2.20 -23.20
C GLU A 483 -5.43 0.93 -22.41
N ALA A 484 -6.40 0.30 -21.72
CA ALA A 484 -6.17 -0.93 -20.99
C ALA A 484 -5.47 -1.98 -21.87
N TRP A 485 -4.43 -2.61 -21.33
CA TRP A 485 -3.68 -3.69 -21.99
C TRP A 485 -4.57 -4.85 -22.44
N SER A 486 -5.69 -5.05 -21.73
CA SER A 486 -6.69 -6.06 -21.98
C SER A 486 -8.03 -5.62 -21.38
N LYS A 487 -9.14 -5.91 -22.07
CA LYS A 487 -10.50 -5.61 -21.61
C LYS A 487 -11.23 -6.82 -21.04
N GLU A 488 -10.74 -8.02 -21.30
CA GLU A 488 -11.45 -9.28 -21.00
C GLU A 488 -10.55 -10.38 -20.42
N SER A 489 -9.22 -10.23 -20.50
CA SER A 489 -8.23 -11.22 -20.08
C SER A 489 -7.39 -10.71 -18.93
N ASN A 490 -7.13 -11.59 -17.95
CA ASN A 490 -6.20 -11.33 -16.85
C ASN A 490 -5.11 -12.39 -16.79
N PHE A 491 -3.95 -12.01 -16.25
CA PHE A 491 -2.95 -12.94 -15.75
C PHE A 491 -3.63 -13.90 -14.76
N MET A 492 -3.55 -15.20 -15.02
CA MET A 492 -4.18 -16.24 -14.21
C MET A 492 -3.16 -17.14 -13.52
N GLY A 493 -1.88 -17.02 -13.87
CA GLY A 493 -0.83 -17.78 -13.21
C GLY A 493 0.39 -17.97 -14.10
N TYR A 494 1.30 -18.80 -13.61
CA TYR A 494 2.55 -19.11 -14.30
C TYR A 494 2.95 -20.57 -14.13
N ILE A 495 3.76 -21.03 -15.08
CA ILE A 495 4.42 -22.33 -15.07
C ILE A 495 5.91 -22.08 -14.85
N ALA A 496 6.51 -22.83 -13.93
CA ALA A 496 7.94 -22.81 -13.71
C ALA A 496 8.48 -24.24 -13.62
N VAL A 497 9.76 -24.39 -13.92
CA VAL A 497 10.47 -25.67 -13.78
C VAL A 497 11.65 -25.49 -12.84
N ALA A 498 11.89 -26.49 -12.00
CA ALA A 498 13.05 -26.51 -11.13
C ALA A 498 14.32 -26.40 -11.98
N THR A 499 15.23 -25.49 -11.61
CA THR A 499 16.57 -25.42 -12.19
C THR A 499 17.41 -26.62 -11.74
N ASP A 500 18.67 -26.73 -12.17
CA ASP A 500 19.56 -27.80 -11.69
C ASP A 500 19.80 -27.72 -10.18
N ASP A 501 19.93 -26.50 -9.65
CA ASP A 501 20.05 -26.26 -8.20
C ASP A 501 18.75 -26.56 -7.46
N GLY A 502 17.60 -26.28 -8.08
CA GLY A 502 16.28 -26.67 -7.59
C GLY A 502 16.13 -28.18 -7.53
N LYS A 503 16.44 -28.86 -8.64
CA LYS A 503 16.44 -30.32 -8.76
C LYS A 503 17.33 -30.97 -7.71
N ALA A 504 18.54 -30.46 -7.49
CA ALA A 504 19.42 -30.97 -6.46
C ALA A 504 18.83 -30.86 -5.04
N SER A 505 18.10 -29.77 -4.74
CA SER A 505 17.42 -29.63 -3.44
C SER A 505 16.12 -30.43 -3.31
N LEU A 506 15.45 -30.72 -4.44
CA LEU A 506 14.15 -31.38 -4.46
C LEU A 506 14.23 -32.89 -4.73
N GLY A 507 15.38 -33.39 -5.20
CA GLY A 507 15.56 -34.78 -5.61
C GLY A 507 15.01 -35.13 -6.99
N ARG A 508 14.32 -34.20 -7.66
CA ARG A 508 13.70 -34.39 -8.98
C ARG A 508 13.47 -33.07 -9.73
N ARG A 509 13.27 -33.15 -11.04
CA ARG A 509 12.87 -32.02 -11.89
C ARG A 509 11.37 -31.75 -11.70
N ASP A 510 11.04 -30.77 -10.89
CA ASP A 510 9.64 -30.42 -10.62
C ASP A 510 9.13 -29.37 -11.59
N ILE A 511 8.02 -29.66 -12.27
CA ILE A 511 7.24 -28.71 -13.06
C ILE A 511 6.12 -28.21 -12.15
N VAL A 512 6.14 -26.92 -11.82
CA VAL A 512 5.12 -26.31 -10.96
C VAL A 512 4.18 -25.42 -11.77
N ILE A 513 2.88 -25.57 -11.53
CA ILE A 513 1.81 -24.78 -12.14
C ILE A 513 1.10 -24.02 -11.01
N ASN A 514 1.18 -22.70 -11.04
CA ASN A 514 0.63 -21.84 -9.99
C ASN A 514 -0.58 -21.08 -10.52
N TRP A 515 -1.78 -21.38 -9.99
CA TRP A 515 -3.03 -20.71 -10.34
C TRP A 515 -3.34 -19.58 -9.35
N ARG A 516 -3.59 -18.39 -9.88
CA ARG A 516 -3.98 -17.20 -9.11
C ARG A 516 -5.42 -17.33 -8.63
N GLY A 517 -5.66 -16.98 -7.36
CA GLY A 517 -7.02 -16.83 -6.85
C GLY A 517 -7.67 -15.48 -7.16
N THR A 518 -8.84 -15.24 -6.57
CA THR A 518 -9.49 -13.93 -6.56
C THR A 518 -8.78 -13.01 -5.58
N LEU A 519 -8.84 -11.71 -5.83
CA LEU A 519 -8.45 -10.70 -4.85
C LEU A 519 -9.60 -10.43 -3.88
N GLN A 520 -9.26 -10.06 -2.65
CA GLN A 520 -10.19 -9.84 -1.55
C GLN A 520 -11.38 -8.95 -1.91
N LYS A 521 -12.54 -9.57 -2.06
CA LYS A 521 -13.88 -9.03 -1.80
C LYS A 521 -14.73 -10.19 -1.35
N MET A 522 -14.81 -10.50 -0.06
CA MET A 522 -15.61 -11.65 0.43
C MET A 522 -17.06 -11.64 -0.09
N GLU A 523 -17.56 -10.47 -0.52
CA GLU A 523 -18.79 -10.28 -1.29
C GLU A 523 -18.92 -11.21 -2.51
N TRP A 524 -17.83 -11.62 -3.16
CA TRP A 524 -17.86 -12.50 -4.34
C TRP A 524 -18.56 -13.84 -4.05
N VAL A 525 -18.50 -14.32 -2.80
CA VAL A 525 -19.17 -15.57 -2.37
C VAL A 525 -20.69 -15.42 -2.45
N ASN A 526 -21.22 -14.21 -2.22
CA ASN A 526 -22.65 -13.91 -2.32
C ASN A 526 -23.13 -13.84 -3.77
N ASP A 527 -22.24 -13.49 -4.70
CA ASP A 527 -22.54 -13.34 -6.12
C ASP A 527 -22.34 -14.64 -6.93
N LEU A 528 -21.87 -15.72 -6.28
CA LEU A 528 -21.67 -17.00 -6.95
C LEU A 528 -23.00 -17.68 -7.31
N GLN A 529 -23.12 -18.05 -8.59
CA GLN A 529 -24.09 -19.04 -9.03
C GLN A 529 -23.47 -20.44 -8.91
N PHE A 530 -24.01 -21.28 -8.02
CA PHE A 530 -23.51 -22.63 -7.76
C PHE A 530 -23.97 -23.68 -8.79
N LEU A 531 -23.89 -23.36 -10.08
CA LEU A 531 -24.35 -24.23 -11.17
C LEU A 531 -23.32 -25.31 -11.51
N LEU A 532 -23.75 -26.57 -11.54
CA LEU A 532 -22.97 -27.70 -12.06
C LEU A 532 -23.19 -27.84 -13.57
N VAL A 533 -22.10 -28.01 -14.32
CA VAL A 533 -22.13 -28.23 -15.78
C VAL A 533 -21.24 -29.40 -16.19
N PRO A 534 -21.57 -30.09 -17.30
CA PRO A 534 -20.65 -31.07 -17.89
C PRO A 534 -19.34 -30.40 -18.32
N ALA A 535 -18.22 -31.12 -18.19
CA ALA A 535 -16.90 -30.67 -18.64
C ALA A 535 -16.37 -31.49 -19.83
N PRO A 536 -16.96 -31.37 -21.03
CA PRO A 536 -16.60 -32.20 -22.18
C PRO A 536 -15.15 -32.02 -22.65
N LYS A 537 -14.54 -30.84 -22.46
CA LYS A 537 -13.12 -30.64 -22.80
C LYS A 537 -12.17 -31.45 -21.91
N ILE A 538 -12.62 -31.87 -20.72
CA ILE A 538 -11.81 -32.63 -19.76
C ILE A 538 -12.18 -34.11 -19.81
N PHE A 539 -13.47 -34.44 -19.72
CA PHE A 539 -13.96 -35.82 -19.59
C PHE A 539 -14.52 -36.41 -20.89
N GLY A 540 -14.47 -35.66 -22.00
CA GLY A 540 -15.09 -36.02 -23.27
C GLY A 540 -16.61 -35.90 -23.26
N ASP A 541 -17.24 -36.11 -24.42
CA ASP A 541 -18.69 -36.01 -24.58
C ASP A 541 -19.45 -37.17 -23.91
N GLY A 542 -18.74 -38.15 -23.31
CA GLY A 542 -19.28 -39.14 -22.37
C GLY A 542 -20.35 -40.10 -22.91
N GLY A 543 -20.48 -40.25 -24.23
CA GLY A 543 -21.45 -41.19 -24.83
C GLY A 543 -22.93 -40.88 -24.49
N LEU A 544 -23.81 -41.83 -24.85
CA LEU A 544 -25.28 -41.68 -24.90
C LEU A 544 -25.99 -41.54 -23.54
N LEU A 545 -25.32 -41.69 -22.39
CA LEU A 545 -25.95 -41.64 -21.06
C LEU A 545 -25.46 -40.44 -20.23
N PRO A 546 -26.22 -39.32 -20.19
CA PRO A 546 -25.84 -38.10 -19.47
C PRO A 546 -25.66 -38.27 -17.95
N LEU A 547 -26.31 -39.27 -17.34
CA LEU A 547 -26.40 -39.44 -15.88
C LEU A 547 -25.07 -39.82 -15.19
N PHE A 548 -24.04 -40.24 -15.94
CA PHE A 548 -22.75 -40.67 -15.40
C PHE A 548 -21.61 -39.69 -15.70
N LYS A 549 -21.90 -38.53 -16.28
CA LYS A 549 -20.87 -37.55 -16.67
C LYS A 549 -20.42 -36.75 -15.44
N PRO A 550 -19.11 -36.63 -15.20
CA PRO A 550 -18.60 -35.71 -14.19
C PRO A 550 -19.07 -34.28 -14.43
N LEU A 551 -19.67 -33.67 -13.40
CA LEU A 551 -20.06 -32.27 -13.44
C LEU A 551 -19.12 -31.44 -12.57
N VAL A 552 -18.85 -30.22 -13.03
CA VAL A 552 -17.95 -29.27 -12.36
C VAL A 552 -18.64 -27.92 -12.22
N HIS A 553 -18.14 -27.09 -11.30
CA HIS A 553 -18.64 -25.74 -11.10
C HIS A 553 -18.53 -24.91 -12.39
N HIS A 554 -19.64 -24.31 -12.81
CA HIS A 554 -19.74 -23.56 -14.06
C HIS A 554 -18.72 -22.43 -14.16
N GLY A 555 -18.59 -21.62 -13.10
CA GLY A 555 -17.64 -20.51 -13.09
C GLY A 555 -16.18 -20.96 -13.21
N PHE A 556 -15.81 -22.07 -12.55
CA PHE A 556 -14.42 -22.57 -12.60
C PHE A 556 -14.11 -23.16 -13.97
N TYR A 557 -15.04 -23.95 -14.52
CA TYR A 557 -14.91 -24.49 -15.87
C TYR A 557 -14.87 -23.38 -16.92
N ASN A 558 -15.66 -22.32 -16.75
CA ASN A 558 -15.68 -21.19 -17.67
C ASN A 558 -14.34 -20.45 -17.69
N VAL A 559 -13.79 -20.08 -16.52
CA VAL A 559 -12.46 -19.46 -16.43
C VAL A 559 -11.37 -20.37 -17.01
N TYR A 560 -11.47 -21.68 -16.75
CA TYR A 560 -10.48 -22.64 -17.20
C TYR A 560 -10.49 -22.86 -18.73
N THR A 561 -11.66 -22.80 -19.37
CA THR A 561 -11.83 -23.27 -20.77
C THR A 561 -12.32 -22.24 -21.78
N SER A 562 -12.66 -21.02 -21.33
CA SER A 562 -13.06 -19.95 -22.23
C SER A 562 -11.89 -19.45 -23.06
N ALA A 563 -12.19 -19.11 -24.32
CA ALA A 563 -11.30 -18.45 -25.26
C ALA A 563 -12.10 -17.36 -25.96
N SER A 564 -11.41 -16.34 -26.46
CA SER A 564 -11.99 -15.23 -27.21
C SER A 564 -11.11 -14.93 -28.42
N SER A 565 -11.70 -14.95 -29.61
CA SER A 565 -11.03 -14.54 -30.85
C SER A 565 -10.69 -13.05 -30.88
N ARG A 566 -11.23 -12.26 -29.94
CA ARG A 566 -10.95 -10.83 -29.79
C ARG A 566 -9.82 -10.54 -28.80
N SER A 567 -9.43 -11.51 -27.98
CA SER A 567 -8.34 -11.36 -27.03
C SER A 567 -7.02 -11.72 -27.68
N GLN A 568 -6.00 -10.87 -27.52
CA GLN A 568 -4.62 -11.21 -27.88
C GLN A 568 -4.01 -12.29 -26.97
N PHE A 569 -4.53 -12.43 -25.74
CA PHE A 569 -4.01 -13.35 -24.71
C PHE A 569 -4.76 -14.67 -24.62
N ASN A 570 -6.03 -14.67 -25.02
CA ASN A 570 -6.92 -15.82 -24.89
C ASN A 570 -7.49 -16.27 -26.23
N LEU A 571 -6.69 -16.22 -27.30
CA LEU A 571 -6.98 -16.94 -28.55
C LEU A 571 -7.22 -18.43 -28.27
N THR A 572 -6.46 -18.98 -27.33
CA THR A 572 -6.68 -20.29 -26.72
C THR A 572 -7.02 -20.14 -25.23
N SER A 573 -7.67 -21.15 -24.67
CA SER A 573 -8.10 -21.10 -23.27
C SER A 573 -6.93 -21.25 -22.30
N ALA A 574 -7.11 -20.83 -21.04
CA ALA A 574 -6.09 -21.00 -20.00
C ALA A 574 -5.66 -22.47 -19.89
N ARG A 575 -6.62 -23.40 -19.96
CA ARG A 575 -6.38 -24.84 -20.07
C ARG A 575 -5.39 -25.18 -21.18
N ASP A 576 -5.64 -24.72 -22.40
CA ASP A 576 -4.85 -25.12 -23.56
C ASP A 576 -3.44 -24.53 -23.49
N GLN A 577 -3.30 -23.27 -23.02
CA GLN A 577 -2.01 -22.63 -22.77
C GLN A 577 -1.15 -23.43 -21.78
N VAL A 578 -1.77 -23.93 -20.71
CA VAL A 578 -1.10 -24.73 -19.68
C VAL A 578 -0.76 -26.12 -20.19
N ILE A 579 -1.71 -26.82 -20.82
CA ILE A 579 -1.49 -28.17 -21.35
C ILE A 579 -0.36 -28.18 -22.38
N GLU A 580 -0.32 -27.20 -23.28
CA GLU A 580 0.73 -27.08 -24.28
C GLU A 580 2.13 -27.02 -23.64
N GLU A 581 2.30 -26.15 -22.64
CA GLU A 581 3.60 -25.95 -22.00
C GLU A 581 4.00 -27.12 -21.10
N VAL A 582 3.03 -27.71 -20.39
CA VAL A 582 3.28 -28.92 -19.59
C VAL A 582 3.73 -30.08 -20.49
N LYS A 583 3.09 -30.29 -21.65
CA LYS A 583 3.53 -31.30 -22.62
C LYS A 583 4.95 -31.04 -23.10
N ARG A 584 5.26 -29.78 -23.42
CA ARG A 584 6.60 -29.38 -23.86
C ARG A 584 7.66 -29.72 -22.81
N LEU A 585 7.41 -29.38 -21.54
CA LEU A 585 8.32 -29.65 -20.42
C LEU A 585 8.42 -31.14 -20.09
N VAL A 586 7.31 -31.89 -20.11
CA VAL A 586 7.31 -33.34 -19.89
C VAL A 586 8.17 -34.06 -20.93
N GLU A 587 8.10 -33.63 -22.20
CA GLU A 587 8.92 -34.20 -23.26
C GLU A 587 10.38 -33.72 -23.18
N GLU A 588 10.62 -32.44 -22.84
CA GLU A 588 11.97 -31.88 -22.66
C GLU A 588 12.77 -32.65 -21.60
N TYR A 589 12.14 -32.98 -20.47
CA TYR A 589 12.79 -33.64 -19.33
C TYR A 589 12.48 -35.13 -19.22
N LYS A 590 12.04 -35.78 -20.31
CA LYS A 590 11.61 -37.20 -20.30
C LYS A 590 12.65 -38.20 -19.78
N ASN A 591 13.93 -37.87 -19.92
CA ASN A 591 15.06 -38.69 -19.50
C ASN A 591 15.47 -38.44 -18.03
N GLU A 592 14.76 -37.58 -17.31
CA GLU A 592 14.98 -37.30 -15.90
C GLU A 592 13.87 -37.92 -15.02
N GLU A 593 14.07 -37.85 -13.71
CA GLU A 593 12.99 -38.00 -12.74
C GLU A 593 12.22 -36.68 -12.66
N VAL A 594 10.94 -36.72 -13.06
CA VAL A 594 10.07 -35.54 -13.20
C VAL A 594 8.84 -35.69 -12.32
N SER A 595 8.39 -34.58 -11.74
CA SER A 595 7.07 -34.47 -11.11
C SER A 595 6.32 -33.26 -11.63
N ILE A 596 4.99 -33.30 -11.58
CA ILE A 596 4.13 -32.15 -11.84
C ILE A 596 3.44 -31.76 -10.53
N THR A 597 3.65 -30.54 -10.08
CA THR A 597 3.00 -29.99 -8.89
C THR A 597 2.08 -28.84 -9.27
N VAL A 598 0.82 -28.88 -8.82
CA VAL A 598 -0.19 -27.86 -9.10
C VAL A 598 -0.58 -27.19 -7.79
N THR A 599 -0.54 -25.87 -7.72
CA THR A 599 -0.87 -25.13 -6.50
C THR A 599 -1.70 -23.91 -6.83
N GLY A 600 -2.40 -23.41 -5.83
CA GLY A 600 -3.27 -22.27 -5.93
C GLY A 600 -4.03 -22.06 -4.64
N HIS A 601 -4.62 -20.88 -4.52
CA HIS A 601 -5.36 -20.46 -3.35
C HIS A 601 -6.75 -19.94 -3.74
N SER A 602 -7.79 -20.21 -2.94
CA SER A 602 -9.16 -19.76 -3.19
C SER A 602 -9.65 -20.22 -4.58
N LEU A 603 -10.10 -19.33 -5.47
CA LEU A 603 -10.38 -19.67 -6.88
C LEU A 603 -9.24 -20.46 -7.55
N GLY A 604 -7.99 -20.07 -7.29
CA GLY A 604 -6.80 -20.71 -7.84
C GLY A 604 -6.65 -22.14 -7.34
N ALA A 605 -7.10 -22.44 -6.13
CA ALA A 605 -7.11 -23.80 -5.57
C ALA A 605 -8.13 -24.71 -6.27
N SER A 606 -9.31 -24.18 -6.61
CA SER A 606 -10.31 -24.91 -7.42
C SER A 606 -9.82 -25.15 -8.84
N LEU A 607 -9.19 -24.15 -9.47
CA LEU A 607 -8.57 -24.29 -10.81
C LEU A 607 -7.39 -25.27 -10.79
N ALA A 608 -6.55 -25.23 -9.76
CA ALA A 608 -5.45 -26.17 -9.56
C ALA A 608 -5.95 -27.61 -9.44
N THR A 609 -7.01 -27.83 -8.66
CA THR A 609 -7.64 -29.16 -8.52
C THR A 609 -8.23 -29.64 -9.86
N LEU A 610 -8.93 -28.77 -10.59
CA LEU A 610 -9.48 -29.11 -11.91
C LEU A 610 -8.38 -29.41 -12.94
N ASN A 611 -7.31 -28.61 -12.95
CA ASN A 611 -6.17 -28.77 -13.83
C ASN A 611 -5.37 -30.05 -13.53
N ALA A 612 -5.16 -30.38 -12.26
CA ALA A 612 -4.48 -31.61 -11.87
C ALA A 612 -5.26 -32.87 -12.30
N VAL A 613 -6.60 -32.84 -12.17
CA VAL A 613 -7.48 -33.89 -12.69
C VAL A 613 -7.37 -34.00 -14.21
N ASP A 614 -7.44 -32.88 -14.92
CA ASP A 614 -7.32 -32.84 -16.39
C ASP A 614 -5.99 -33.40 -16.88
N ILE A 615 -4.88 -33.01 -16.25
CA ILE A 615 -3.54 -33.49 -16.57
C ILE A 615 -3.46 -35.02 -16.43
N ALA A 616 -3.90 -35.57 -15.30
CA ALA A 616 -3.82 -37.01 -15.04
C ALA A 616 -4.85 -37.82 -15.87
N PHE A 617 -6.07 -37.30 -16.02
CA PHE A 617 -7.14 -37.97 -16.77
C PHE A 617 -6.82 -38.08 -18.26
N ASN A 618 -6.29 -37.01 -18.85
CA ASN A 618 -5.95 -36.95 -20.28
C ASN A 618 -4.51 -37.40 -20.58
N GLY A 619 -3.77 -37.94 -19.60
CA GLY A 619 -2.41 -38.46 -19.79
C GLY A 619 -1.41 -37.40 -20.24
N ILE A 620 -1.62 -36.14 -19.84
CA ILE A 620 -0.74 -35.01 -20.16
C ILE A 620 0.62 -35.14 -19.44
N ASN A 621 0.62 -35.87 -18.32
CA ASN A 621 1.79 -36.27 -17.53
C ASN A 621 2.55 -37.47 -18.12
N LYS A 622 2.32 -37.85 -19.39
CA LYS A 622 2.99 -38.97 -20.05
C LYS A 622 3.87 -38.48 -21.18
N THR A 623 5.07 -39.05 -21.28
CA THR A 623 5.98 -38.80 -22.41
C THR A 623 5.43 -39.47 -23.67
N SER A 624 5.98 -39.11 -24.84
CA SER A 624 5.71 -39.80 -26.10
C SER A 624 6.00 -41.32 -26.06
N GLU A 625 6.90 -41.75 -25.17
CA GLU A 625 7.30 -43.15 -24.92
C GLU A 625 6.42 -43.85 -23.88
N GLY A 626 5.45 -43.15 -23.28
CA GLY A 626 4.51 -43.70 -22.32
C GLY A 626 4.99 -43.71 -20.85
N LYS A 627 6.16 -43.11 -20.54
CA LYS A 627 6.61 -42.91 -19.14
C LYS A 627 5.64 -41.95 -18.47
N GLU A 628 4.98 -42.38 -17.39
CA GLU A 628 4.03 -41.58 -16.62
C GLU A 628 4.69 -40.95 -15.40
N PHE A 629 4.50 -39.64 -15.22
CA PHE A 629 5.02 -38.88 -14.08
C PHE A 629 3.93 -38.58 -13.03
N PRO A 630 4.26 -38.53 -11.73
CA PRO A 630 3.30 -38.22 -10.68
C PRO A 630 2.80 -36.77 -10.76
N VAL A 631 1.51 -36.58 -10.48
CA VAL A 631 0.85 -35.27 -10.37
C VAL A 631 0.41 -35.07 -8.93
N THR A 632 0.82 -33.97 -8.30
CA THR A 632 0.43 -33.62 -6.93
C THR A 632 -0.18 -32.23 -6.91
N ALA A 633 -1.27 -32.03 -6.18
CA ALA A 633 -1.80 -30.70 -5.92
C ALA A 633 -1.80 -30.33 -4.43
N PHE A 634 -1.42 -29.09 -4.14
CA PHE A 634 -1.49 -28.45 -2.81
C PHE A 634 -2.44 -27.23 -2.84
N PRO A 635 -3.75 -27.45 -2.98
CA PRO A 635 -4.73 -26.37 -2.96
C PRO A 635 -4.93 -25.80 -1.53
N PHE A 636 -4.87 -24.48 -1.40
CA PHE A 636 -5.13 -23.75 -0.15
C PHE A 636 -6.51 -23.10 -0.19
N ALA A 637 -7.29 -23.22 0.89
CA ALA A 637 -8.61 -22.62 0.99
C ALA A 637 -9.55 -22.98 -0.18
N SER A 638 -9.51 -24.23 -0.66
CA SER A 638 -10.20 -24.63 -1.88
C SER A 638 -11.72 -24.70 -1.73
N PRO A 639 -12.50 -23.92 -2.49
CA PRO A 639 -13.90 -24.28 -2.75
C PRO A 639 -14.01 -25.67 -3.38
N LYS A 640 -15.16 -26.32 -3.20
CA LYS A 640 -15.48 -27.62 -3.81
C LYS A 640 -15.68 -27.46 -5.32
N VAL A 641 -15.13 -28.38 -6.10
CA VAL A 641 -14.96 -28.22 -7.55
C VAL A 641 -16.04 -28.90 -8.38
N GLY A 642 -16.49 -30.08 -7.99
CA GLY A 642 -17.40 -30.88 -8.79
C GLY A 642 -18.28 -31.80 -7.96
N ASP A 643 -19.11 -32.56 -8.66
CA ASP A 643 -20.10 -33.45 -8.09
C ASP A 643 -19.52 -34.81 -7.69
N LEU A 644 -20.40 -35.75 -7.34
CA LEU A 644 -20.02 -37.10 -6.94
C LEU A 644 -19.35 -37.86 -8.09
N GLN A 645 -19.72 -37.58 -9.33
CA GLN A 645 -19.15 -38.23 -10.53
C GLN A 645 -17.75 -37.68 -10.82
N PHE A 646 -17.52 -36.39 -10.60
CA PHE A 646 -16.17 -35.80 -10.58
C PHE A 646 -15.29 -36.46 -9.52
N LYS A 647 -15.80 -36.64 -8.29
CA LYS A 647 -15.08 -37.38 -7.24
C LYS A 647 -14.77 -38.83 -7.66
N ALA A 648 -15.74 -39.53 -8.25
CA ALA A 648 -15.54 -40.90 -8.71
C ALA A 648 -14.53 -40.99 -9.87
N ALA A 649 -14.43 -39.98 -10.73
CA ALA A 649 -13.41 -39.88 -11.75
C ALA A 649 -12.03 -39.63 -11.12
N PHE A 650 -11.93 -38.72 -10.15
CA PHE A 650 -10.72 -38.45 -9.38
C PHE A 650 -10.18 -39.72 -8.69
N ASP A 651 -11.04 -40.47 -7.99
CA ASP A 651 -10.63 -41.64 -7.20
C ASP A 651 -10.01 -42.77 -8.06
N LYS A 652 -10.20 -42.74 -9.39
CA LYS A 652 -9.60 -43.70 -10.34
C LYS A 652 -8.19 -43.31 -10.81
N LEU A 653 -7.76 -42.06 -10.59
CA LEU A 653 -6.50 -41.52 -11.09
C LEU A 653 -5.34 -41.86 -10.15
N LYS A 654 -4.66 -42.99 -10.40
CA LYS A 654 -3.58 -43.49 -9.53
C LYS A 654 -2.36 -42.59 -9.45
N SER A 655 -2.04 -41.88 -10.53
CA SER A 655 -0.90 -40.95 -10.63
C SER A 655 -1.17 -39.58 -10.00
N LEU A 656 -2.39 -39.31 -9.53
CA LEU A 656 -2.79 -38.04 -8.94
C LEU A 656 -2.90 -38.11 -7.41
N ARG A 657 -2.38 -37.09 -6.73
CA ARG A 657 -2.56 -36.86 -5.30
C ARG A 657 -2.96 -35.42 -5.04
N VAL A 658 -3.83 -35.19 -4.07
CA VAL A 658 -4.29 -33.85 -3.67
C VAL A 658 -4.30 -33.77 -2.16
N LEU A 659 -3.58 -32.79 -1.60
CA LEU A 659 -3.63 -32.43 -0.19
C LEU A 659 -4.18 -31.02 -0.06
N LYS A 660 -5.43 -30.91 0.40
CA LYS A 660 -6.07 -29.61 0.64
C LYS A 660 -5.66 -29.09 2.01
N ILE A 661 -5.34 -27.80 2.07
CA ILE A 661 -5.05 -27.10 3.31
C ILE A 661 -6.25 -26.20 3.60
N HIS A 662 -6.93 -26.44 4.72
CA HIS A 662 -8.12 -25.69 5.15
C HIS A 662 -7.87 -25.05 6.52
N ASN A 663 -8.35 -23.82 6.69
CA ASN A 663 -8.34 -23.13 7.97
C ASN A 663 -9.73 -23.21 8.61
N LEU A 664 -9.78 -23.57 9.89
CA LEU A 664 -11.01 -23.96 10.59
C LEU A 664 -12.12 -22.90 10.50
N LEU A 665 -11.75 -21.62 10.64
CA LEU A 665 -12.68 -20.49 10.60
C LEU A 665 -12.95 -19.95 9.20
N ASP A 666 -12.18 -20.39 8.20
CA ASP A 666 -12.44 -20.01 6.81
C ASP A 666 -13.70 -20.70 6.29
N ILE A 667 -14.62 -19.90 5.74
CA ILE A 667 -15.89 -20.37 5.20
C ILE A 667 -15.77 -20.78 3.74
N VAL A 668 -14.78 -20.29 2.99
CA VAL A 668 -14.68 -20.49 1.54
C VAL A 668 -14.61 -21.98 1.16
N PRO A 669 -13.84 -22.84 1.86
CA PRO A 669 -13.84 -24.29 1.57
C PRO A 669 -15.18 -24.99 1.75
N LYS A 670 -16.12 -24.39 2.48
CA LYS A 670 -17.46 -24.95 2.70
C LYS A 670 -18.36 -24.78 1.48
N TYR A 671 -18.00 -23.88 0.56
CA TYR A 671 -18.76 -23.59 -0.65
C TYR A 671 -18.29 -24.39 -1.87
N PRO A 672 -19.21 -24.73 -2.79
CA PRO A 672 -20.65 -24.67 -2.61
C PRO A 672 -21.16 -25.74 -1.61
N PRO A 673 -22.22 -25.47 -0.83
CA PRO A 673 -22.63 -26.37 0.26
C PRO A 673 -23.38 -27.64 -0.20
N ILE A 674 -24.10 -27.60 -1.33
CA ILE A 674 -25.01 -28.67 -1.77
C ILE A 674 -24.60 -29.19 -3.14
N GLY A 675 -24.47 -30.51 -3.28
CA GLY A 675 -24.22 -31.18 -4.57
C GLY A 675 -22.75 -31.25 -5.00
N TYR A 676 -21.84 -30.66 -4.22
CA TYR A 676 -20.41 -30.66 -4.49
C TYR A 676 -19.65 -31.49 -3.46
N PHE A 677 -18.62 -32.19 -3.93
CA PHE A 677 -17.85 -33.14 -3.13
C PHE A 677 -16.37 -32.81 -3.16
N ASP A 678 -15.76 -33.03 -2.01
CA ASP A 678 -14.35 -32.87 -1.76
C ASP A 678 -13.52 -34.04 -2.31
N VAL A 679 -12.36 -33.74 -2.89
CA VAL A 679 -11.39 -34.74 -3.39
C VAL A 679 -10.06 -34.61 -2.66
N GLY A 680 -9.30 -35.71 -2.59
CA GLY A 680 -7.99 -35.75 -1.92
C GLY A 680 -8.04 -35.90 -0.39
N LYS A 681 -6.88 -35.70 0.24
CA LYS A 681 -6.68 -35.64 1.69
C LYS A 681 -6.79 -34.20 2.18
N GLU A 682 -7.02 -34.03 3.47
CA GLU A 682 -7.18 -32.72 4.11
C GLU A 682 -6.18 -32.57 5.25
N LEU A 683 -5.50 -31.42 5.28
CA LEU A 683 -4.79 -30.89 6.43
C LEU A 683 -5.59 -29.67 6.93
N MET A 684 -6.21 -29.81 8.08
CA MET A 684 -6.95 -28.74 8.71
C MET A 684 -6.07 -28.03 9.76
N ILE A 685 -6.01 -26.70 9.67
CA ILE A 685 -5.26 -25.81 10.56
C ILE A 685 -6.21 -24.86 11.29
N ASP A 686 -5.74 -24.25 12.37
CA ASP A 686 -6.51 -23.26 13.14
C ASP A 686 -5.61 -22.06 13.45
N THR A 687 -5.69 -21.03 12.61
CA THR A 687 -4.86 -19.83 12.77
C THR A 687 -5.27 -19.00 13.99
N ALA A 688 -6.49 -19.15 14.50
CA ALA A 688 -6.97 -18.39 15.66
C ALA A 688 -6.25 -18.82 16.96
N ARG A 689 -5.58 -19.97 16.97
CA ARG A 689 -4.72 -20.42 18.09
C ARG A 689 -3.36 -19.75 18.13
N SER A 690 -2.96 -19.08 17.05
CA SER A 690 -1.69 -18.37 16.99
C SER A 690 -1.66 -17.24 18.02
N PRO A 691 -0.64 -17.17 18.90
CA PRO A 691 -0.49 -16.04 19.82
C PRO A 691 -0.12 -14.73 19.10
N TYR A 692 0.19 -14.79 17.81
CA TYR A 692 0.65 -13.66 16.99
C TYR A 692 -0.50 -12.85 16.36
N VAL A 693 -1.68 -13.46 16.15
CA VAL A 693 -2.79 -12.83 15.40
C VAL A 693 -3.78 -12.11 16.33
N LYS A 694 -4.45 -11.06 15.83
CA LYS A 694 -5.47 -10.30 16.57
C LYS A 694 -6.73 -11.15 16.84
N PRO A 695 -7.22 -11.21 18.09
CA PRO A 695 -8.53 -11.77 18.40
C PRO A 695 -9.60 -10.65 18.60
N PRO A 696 -10.83 -10.80 18.08
CA PRO A 696 -11.23 -11.79 17.07
C PRO A 696 -10.59 -11.48 15.71
N GLY A 697 -10.32 -12.50 14.91
CA GLY A 697 -10.02 -12.31 13.50
C GLY A 697 -11.28 -12.00 12.70
N ASP A 698 -11.11 -11.72 11.40
CA ASP A 698 -12.20 -11.45 10.46
C ASP A 698 -12.17 -12.44 9.25
N PRO A 699 -13.26 -12.55 8.47
CA PRO A 699 -13.33 -13.47 7.33
C PRO A 699 -12.22 -13.30 6.28
N ALA A 700 -11.72 -12.09 6.05
CA ALA A 700 -10.61 -11.86 5.13
C ALA A 700 -9.30 -12.37 5.74
N SER A 701 -9.06 -12.12 7.03
CA SER A 701 -7.87 -12.60 7.75
C SER A 701 -7.79 -14.13 7.83
N TRP A 702 -8.93 -14.83 7.91
CA TRP A 702 -8.97 -16.29 7.94
C TRP A 702 -8.73 -16.92 6.57
N HIS A 703 -9.06 -16.18 5.50
CA HIS A 703 -9.01 -16.65 4.13
C HIS A 703 -7.69 -16.33 3.42
N LEU A 704 -6.94 -15.29 3.81
CA LEU A 704 -5.69 -14.95 3.13
C LEU A 704 -4.64 -16.08 3.18
N LEU A 705 -3.86 -16.22 2.11
CA LEU A 705 -2.87 -17.28 1.97
C LEU A 705 -1.70 -17.15 2.97
N GLU A 706 -1.18 -15.96 3.24
CA GLU A 706 -0.09 -15.78 4.21
C GLU A 706 -0.46 -16.24 5.64
N PRO A 707 -1.65 -15.92 6.19
CA PRO A 707 -2.19 -16.58 7.38
C PRO A 707 -2.27 -18.11 7.30
N TYR A 708 -2.64 -18.68 6.16
CA TYR A 708 -2.61 -20.14 5.95
C TYR A 708 -1.19 -20.70 6.09
N LEU A 709 -0.20 -20.07 5.48
CA LEU A 709 1.20 -20.51 5.55
C LEU A 709 1.77 -20.34 6.96
N HIS A 710 1.39 -19.28 7.68
CA HIS A 710 1.66 -19.12 9.11
C HIS A 710 1.03 -20.24 9.94
N GLY A 711 -0.22 -20.58 9.65
CA GLY A 711 -0.93 -21.70 10.27
C GLY A 711 -0.21 -23.03 10.06
N VAL A 712 0.21 -23.32 8.82
CA VAL A 712 1.03 -24.50 8.50
C VAL A 712 2.37 -24.43 9.21
N ALA A 713 3.01 -23.26 9.34
CA ALA A 713 4.29 -23.11 10.04
C ALA A 713 4.20 -23.43 11.53
N GLY A 714 3.04 -23.22 12.17
CA GLY A 714 2.91 -23.36 13.63
C GLY A 714 1.87 -24.33 14.19
N THR A 715 1.05 -24.95 13.35
CA THR A 715 -0.01 -25.87 13.80
C THR A 715 0.56 -27.08 14.55
N GLN A 716 -0.11 -27.46 15.64
CA GLN A 716 0.15 -28.65 16.44
C GLN A 716 -1.06 -29.62 16.42
N GLY A 717 -2.00 -29.44 15.48
CA GLY A 717 -3.26 -30.18 15.39
C GLY A 717 -4.48 -29.42 15.93
N LEU A 718 -5.64 -30.09 15.98
CA LEU A 718 -6.96 -29.46 16.21
C LEU A 718 -7.65 -29.81 17.54
N GLY A 719 -6.96 -30.49 18.46
CA GLY A 719 -7.54 -30.88 19.76
C GLY A 719 -7.65 -29.71 20.74
N LEU A 720 -8.50 -29.81 21.77
CA LEU A 720 -8.60 -28.81 22.86
C LEU A 720 -7.26 -28.49 23.51
N LEU A 721 -6.35 -29.48 23.59
CA LEU A 721 -5.01 -29.35 24.15
C LEU A 721 -3.93 -28.98 23.11
N ALA A 722 -4.28 -28.89 21.83
CA ALA A 722 -3.31 -28.57 20.77
C ALA A 722 -2.89 -27.09 20.86
N GLY A 723 -1.61 -26.82 21.09
CA GLY A 723 -1.07 -25.47 21.11
C GLY A 723 -0.82 -24.90 19.71
N PHE A 724 -0.14 -23.75 19.67
CA PHE A 724 0.47 -23.22 18.47
C PHE A 724 1.94 -22.90 18.75
N LYS A 725 2.83 -23.40 17.90
CA LYS A 725 4.28 -23.17 18.02
C LYS A 725 4.90 -23.26 16.63
N LEU A 726 5.58 -22.20 16.20
CA LEU A 726 6.32 -22.20 14.95
C LEU A 726 7.42 -23.28 15.01
N GLU A 727 7.31 -24.30 14.14
CA GLU A 727 8.31 -25.37 13.99
C GLU A 727 9.29 -25.10 12.84
N VAL A 728 8.99 -24.09 12.02
CA VAL A 728 9.87 -23.60 10.97
C VAL A 728 10.10 -22.10 11.15
N ASN A 729 11.27 -21.63 10.75
CA ASN A 729 11.61 -20.22 10.79
C ASN A 729 10.91 -19.47 9.63
N ARG A 730 9.62 -19.19 9.80
CA ARG A 730 8.83 -18.34 8.92
C ARG A 730 8.63 -16.99 9.59
N ASP A 731 9.01 -15.93 8.90
CA ASP A 731 8.85 -14.57 9.41
C ASP A 731 7.35 -14.23 9.55
N ILE A 732 6.93 -13.81 10.74
CA ILE A 732 5.53 -13.48 11.01
C ILE A 732 5.06 -12.27 10.23
N SER A 733 5.96 -11.37 9.81
CA SER A 733 5.60 -10.15 9.07
C SER A 733 4.90 -10.43 7.75
N LEU A 734 5.18 -11.57 7.11
CA LEU A 734 4.53 -12.01 5.88
C LEU A 734 3.00 -12.06 6.02
N VAL A 735 2.48 -12.33 7.23
CA VAL A 735 1.04 -12.38 7.54
C VAL A 735 0.35 -11.04 7.25
N ASN A 736 1.06 -9.91 7.40
CA ASN A 736 0.53 -8.57 7.18
C ASN A 736 0.72 -8.03 5.74
N LYS A 737 1.18 -8.85 4.78
CA LYS A 737 1.40 -8.40 3.39
C LYS A 737 0.16 -7.70 2.80
N GLN A 738 -1.01 -8.33 2.94
CA GLN A 738 -2.25 -7.92 2.27
C GLN A 738 -3.34 -7.45 3.25
N TRP A 739 -3.12 -7.54 4.56
CA TRP A 739 -4.10 -7.15 5.59
C TRP A 739 -3.40 -6.79 6.90
N ASP A 740 -4.16 -6.35 7.90
CA ASP A 740 -3.68 -6.06 9.25
C ASP A 740 -4.14 -7.15 10.24
N VAL A 741 -3.39 -8.26 10.28
CA VAL A 741 -3.78 -9.51 10.98
C VAL A 741 -3.03 -9.71 12.29
N LEU A 742 -1.75 -9.30 12.36
CA LEU A 742 -0.89 -9.49 13.52
C LEU A 742 -1.20 -8.48 14.62
N LYS A 743 -1.05 -8.87 15.88
CA LYS A 743 -1.22 -7.93 17.00
C LYS A 743 -0.27 -6.74 16.90
N ASP A 744 -0.79 -5.56 17.27
CA ASP A 744 -0.09 -4.27 17.27
C ASP A 744 1.25 -4.31 18.04
N GLU A 745 1.37 -5.15 19.07
CA GLU A 745 2.58 -5.32 19.87
C GLU A 745 3.81 -5.82 19.07
N TYR A 746 3.58 -6.48 17.93
CA TYR A 746 4.66 -6.93 17.04
C TYR A 746 5.19 -5.81 16.14
N CYS A 747 4.56 -4.64 16.12
CA CYS A 747 5.07 -3.45 15.42
C CYS A 747 5.33 -3.69 13.91
N ILE A 748 4.43 -4.43 13.25
CA ILE A 748 4.51 -4.72 11.80
C ILE A 748 3.36 -3.98 11.10
N PRO A 749 3.65 -3.08 10.15
CA PRO A 749 2.62 -2.35 9.41
C PRO A 749 1.64 -3.30 8.72
N GLY A 750 0.33 -3.02 8.78
CA GLY A 750 -0.65 -3.76 7.97
C GLY A 750 -0.60 -3.34 6.50
N PHE A 751 -1.02 -4.23 5.59
CA PHE A 751 -1.05 -3.95 4.13
C PHE A 751 0.29 -3.46 3.58
N TRP A 752 1.39 -4.05 4.05
CA TRP A 752 2.71 -3.51 3.75
C TRP A 752 3.20 -3.89 2.35
N TRP A 753 2.67 -4.92 1.68
CA TRP A 753 3.10 -5.26 0.31
C TRP A 753 2.52 -4.26 -0.69
N VAL A 754 3.32 -3.27 -1.08
CA VAL A 754 2.91 -2.18 -1.96
C VAL A 754 4.10 -1.64 -2.74
N GLU A 755 3.92 -1.39 -4.03
CA GLU A 755 4.96 -0.72 -4.81
C GLU A 755 5.16 0.72 -4.38
N LYS A 756 6.41 1.19 -4.54
CA LYS A 756 6.72 2.59 -4.25
C LYS A 756 5.76 3.48 -5.01
N ASN A 757 5.13 4.39 -4.28
CA ASN A 757 4.18 5.34 -4.80
C ASN A 757 3.02 4.72 -5.61
N LYS A 758 2.68 3.44 -5.37
CA LYS A 758 1.78 2.64 -6.22
C LYS A 758 2.14 2.67 -7.72
N GLY A 759 3.42 2.81 -8.04
CA GLY A 759 3.93 2.90 -9.41
C GLY A 759 3.88 4.31 -10.02
N MET A 760 3.45 5.34 -9.28
CA MET A 760 3.57 6.72 -9.73
C MET A 760 5.04 7.17 -9.67
N VAL A 761 5.57 7.69 -10.78
CA VAL A 761 6.96 8.13 -10.95
C VAL A 761 6.98 9.57 -11.46
N GLN A 762 7.66 10.44 -10.72
CA GLN A 762 7.88 11.83 -11.12
C GLN A 762 8.85 11.90 -12.29
N GLN A 763 8.51 12.71 -13.28
CA GLN A 763 9.32 13.01 -14.46
C GLN A 763 10.18 14.26 -14.24
N GLU A 764 11.14 14.51 -15.13
CA GLU A 764 12.04 15.67 -15.04
C GLU A 764 11.31 17.02 -15.09
N ASP A 765 10.16 17.09 -15.76
CA ASP A 765 9.31 18.29 -15.84
C ASP A 765 8.39 18.49 -14.63
N GLY A 766 8.45 17.58 -13.65
CA GLY A 766 7.64 17.59 -12.43
C GLY A 766 6.28 16.89 -12.56
N SER A 767 5.89 16.44 -13.75
CA SER A 767 4.69 15.61 -13.94
C SER A 767 4.87 14.21 -13.35
N TRP A 768 3.78 13.48 -13.14
CA TRP A 768 3.78 12.14 -12.59
C TRP A 768 3.09 11.17 -13.55
N LEU A 769 3.79 10.09 -13.88
CA LEU A 769 3.30 9.02 -14.74
C LEU A 769 3.22 7.72 -13.98
N MET A 770 2.23 6.89 -14.31
CA MET A 770 2.15 5.54 -13.77
C MET A 770 3.03 4.59 -14.58
N LEU A 771 4.07 4.07 -13.92
CA LEU A 771 5.02 3.08 -14.41
C LEU A 771 5.06 1.90 -13.42
N ASP A 772 4.01 1.08 -13.45
CA ASP A 772 3.72 0.07 -12.43
C ASP A 772 3.94 -1.38 -12.92
N ARG A 773 4.67 -1.56 -14.02
CA ARG A 773 4.99 -2.85 -14.64
C ARG A 773 6.38 -2.81 -15.31
N ASP A 774 7.09 -3.93 -15.27
CA ASP A 774 8.28 -4.15 -16.10
C ASP A 774 7.94 -4.03 -17.60
N GLU A 775 8.93 -3.62 -18.40
CA GLU A 775 8.86 -3.68 -19.85
C GLU A 775 9.21 -5.09 -20.33
N TYR A 776 8.20 -5.84 -20.76
CA TYR A 776 8.38 -7.13 -21.42
C TYR A 776 7.25 -7.36 -22.43
N ASP A 777 7.58 -8.15 -23.46
CA ASP A 777 6.63 -8.52 -24.50
C ASP A 777 5.62 -9.54 -23.97
N PHE A 778 4.40 -9.39 -24.46
CA PHE A 778 3.20 -10.01 -23.93
C PHE A 778 2.94 -11.42 -24.45
#